data_AF-A0AAV2JT56-F1
#
_entry.id   AF-A0AAV2JT56-F1
#
_cell.length_a   1.000
_cell.length_b   1.000
_cell.length_c   1.000
_cell.angle_alpha   90.00
_cell.angle_beta   90.00
_cell.angle_gamma   90.00
#
_symmetry.space_group_name_H-M   'P 1'
#
loop_
_entity.id
_entity.type
_entity.pdbx_description
1 polymer ?
#
loop_
_entity_poly.entity_id
_entity_poly.type
_entity_poly.pdbx_seq_one_letter_code
_entity_poly.pdbx_strand_id
1 'polypeptide(L)'
;MQTFGSPVSAVTNVTAAVMVLTAPNGKVPKDRSWKASKVMMAKVDAFLDSLINFNKENIHEACLKAIQPYLQDKEFQPDLVASKSQAAAGLCSWVLNIVKFYQVYCEVEPKRQALSKANLELASAQDKLCTIKNKIKVLDENLSKLTAKFEKATADKLKCQQEADATERTITLANRLVGGLASENVRWAEAVQSFKQQESSLCGDVLLITAFVSYLGYFTRGYRHTLMELSWRPFFQQLAVPIPVTPGLDPLTMLTDDADVATWQNQGLPADCMSIENATILSSCQRWPLMVDPQLQGLKWLKNRYGDSLQVIRMGHKGYLDVIERALAAGEVVLIENIPETLDPVLGSLLGRETIKKGRYIKIGDKECEFSPNFRLILHTKLASPHYQPELQAQCTLINFTVTRDGLEEQLLASVVSMERPDLEQLKSELTTEQNGFKITLKTLEDTLLSRLSSASGDFLGDTELVENLETTKRTAADIQEKVKEAKVTEAKINEAREHYRPAAARASLLYFIMNDLNKIHPMYQFSLKAFSVVFQKAVERAAPDEALPQRVSNLLHSITCFVFQYTTRGLFECDKLTYTAQLAFQILLMNKEVDPLELDFLLRYPVLPGVSSPVDFLSHHCWGGVKSLCAMDDFRNLDRDIEGSSKRWRKLVESECPEKEPLPQEWKNKTALQRLCVMRALRPDRMTYAVRDFVEQKLGAQFVSSRSLDFSVSFEESGPATPMFFILSPGVDPLKDVEKHGKKLGFTFDNKNFHNVSLGQGQEVVAEQALATAAKEGHWVILQNIHLVARWLGTLEKLLEQAEGSHQDYRVFVSAEPSSTPEGHIIPQGILQNCIKITNEPPTGMHANLHKALDNFSQSNVLTRRAQLEHVLRRGSVAVWNTGQS
;
A
#
# COMPACT_ATOMS: atom_id res chain seq x y z
N MET A 1 127.66 35.41 -100.92
CA MET A 1 127.65 36.87 -101.23
C MET A 1 128.52 37.74 -100.31
N GLN A 2 129.27 37.20 -99.33
CA GLN A 2 130.07 38.04 -98.40
C GLN A 2 131.42 38.55 -98.94
N THR A 3 131.87 38.12 -100.11
CA THR A 3 133.17 38.52 -100.71
C THR A 3 133.10 39.72 -101.67
N PHE A 4 131.91 40.25 -101.97
CA PHE A 4 131.76 41.42 -102.86
C PHE A 4 132.00 42.76 -102.12
N GLY A 5 132.72 43.68 -102.79
CA GLY A 5 133.03 45.01 -102.26
C GLY A 5 131.86 46.02 -102.28
N SER A 6 130.88 45.85 -103.18
CA SER A 6 129.65 46.66 -103.27
C SER A 6 128.48 45.86 -103.87
N PRO A 7 127.42 45.50 -103.10
CA PRO A 7 126.24 44.78 -103.60
C PRO A 7 125.12 45.69 -104.13
N VAL A 8 124.18 45.09 -104.88
CA VAL A 8 123.00 45.75 -105.48
C VAL A 8 122.04 46.26 -104.39
N SER A 9 121.46 47.45 -104.60
CA SER A 9 120.57 48.16 -103.66
C SER A 9 119.48 47.29 -103.03
N ALA A 10 118.86 46.39 -103.79
CA ALA A 10 117.80 45.49 -103.32
C ALA A 10 118.24 44.60 -102.15
N VAL A 11 119.48 44.09 -102.17
CA VAL A 11 120.01 43.24 -101.09
C VAL A 11 120.33 44.08 -99.85
N THR A 12 120.83 45.30 -100.05
CA THR A 12 121.15 46.25 -98.98
C THR A 12 119.89 46.71 -98.24
N ASN A 13 118.79 46.93 -98.96
CA ASN A 13 117.51 47.31 -98.36
C ASN A 13 116.91 46.18 -97.51
N VAL A 14 117.00 44.92 -97.96
CA VAL A 14 116.50 43.78 -97.17
C VAL A 14 117.29 43.60 -95.88
N THR A 15 118.61 43.68 -95.94
CA THR A 15 119.43 43.56 -94.73
C THR A 15 119.25 44.75 -93.79
N ALA A 16 118.94 45.94 -94.32
CA ALA A 16 118.55 47.08 -93.51
C ALA A 16 117.19 46.86 -92.81
N ALA A 17 116.18 46.35 -93.51
CA ALA A 17 114.85 46.10 -92.92
C ALA A 17 114.91 45.05 -91.80
N VAL A 18 115.70 43.99 -91.97
CA VAL A 18 115.94 43.00 -90.90
C VAL A 18 116.64 43.66 -89.70
N MET A 19 117.66 44.50 -89.92
CA MET A 19 118.29 45.27 -88.84
C MET A 19 117.31 46.18 -88.08
N VAL A 20 116.30 46.73 -88.76
CA VAL A 20 115.28 47.56 -88.11
C VAL A 20 114.34 46.71 -87.25
N LEU A 21 113.95 45.51 -87.70
CA LEU A 21 113.10 44.60 -86.90
C LEU A 21 113.85 44.03 -85.71
N THR A 22 115.11 43.64 -85.89
CA THR A 22 115.94 43.03 -84.84
C THR A 22 116.68 44.08 -84.00
N ALA A 23 116.25 45.34 -84.05
CA ALA A 23 116.86 46.41 -83.27
C ALA A 23 116.60 46.20 -81.77
N PRO A 24 117.65 46.03 -80.93
CA PRO A 24 117.47 45.80 -79.52
C PRO A 24 116.76 47.01 -78.88
N ASN A 25 115.65 46.74 -78.19
CA ASN A 25 114.80 47.72 -77.49
C ASN A 25 114.25 48.86 -78.38
N GLY A 26 114.00 48.59 -79.67
CA GLY A 26 113.33 49.57 -80.55
C GLY A 26 114.19 50.76 -80.97
N LYS A 27 115.50 50.77 -80.64
CA LYS A 27 116.43 51.82 -81.08
C LYS A 27 116.93 51.56 -82.49
N VAL A 28 116.25 52.17 -83.47
CA VAL A 28 116.57 51.98 -84.89
C VAL A 28 117.97 52.52 -85.23
N PRO A 29 118.89 51.70 -85.79
CA PRO A 29 120.24 52.15 -86.13
C PRO A 29 120.26 53.28 -87.19
N LYS A 30 121.10 54.31 -86.95
CA LYS A 30 121.31 55.44 -87.89
C LYS A 30 122.17 55.08 -89.09
N ASP A 31 123.14 54.16 -88.93
CA ASP A 31 123.95 53.64 -90.03
C ASP A 31 123.36 52.30 -90.51
N ARG A 32 122.81 52.31 -91.72
CA ARG A 32 122.15 51.16 -92.37
C ARG A 32 122.92 50.70 -93.62
N SER A 33 124.19 51.09 -93.73
CA SER A 33 125.03 50.72 -94.84
C SER A 33 125.33 49.21 -94.83
N TRP A 34 125.67 48.66 -96.00
CA TRP A 34 126.06 47.25 -96.15
C TRP A 34 127.20 46.85 -95.19
N LYS A 35 128.07 47.79 -94.81
CA LYS A 35 129.16 47.56 -93.86
C LYS A 35 128.64 47.18 -92.47
N ALA A 36 127.59 47.84 -91.98
CA ALA A 36 126.94 47.52 -90.71
C ALA A 36 126.17 46.20 -90.78
N SER A 37 125.43 45.97 -91.87
CA SER A 37 124.71 44.70 -92.08
C SER A 37 125.66 43.49 -92.15
N LYS A 38 126.85 43.65 -92.75
CA LYS A 38 127.85 42.59 -92.82
C LYS A 38 128.41 42.20 -91.44
N VAL A 39 128.57 43.16 -90.53
CA VAL A 39 129.00 42.88 -89.14
C VAL A 39 127.91 42.12 -88.38
N MET A 40 126.64 42.52 -88.54
CA MET A 40 125.49 41.84 -87.93
C MET A 40 125.35 40.39 -88.43
N MET A 41 125.61 40.14 -89.72
CA MET A 41 125.58 38.80 -90.32
C MET A 41 126.91 38.03 -90.23
N ALA A 42 127.97 38.60 -89.63
CA ALA A 42 129.28 37.95 -89.57
C ALA A 42 129.28 36.70 -88.66
N LYS A 43 128.43 36.68 -87.62
CA LYS A 43 128.21 35.53 -86.76
C LYS A 43 126.92 34.81 -87.16
N VAL A 44 127.05 33.80 -88.01
CA VAL A 44 125.91 33.15 -88.68
C VAL A 44 124.93 32.51 -87.69
N ASP A 45 125.42 31.77 -86.69
CA ASP A 45 124.55 31.05 -85.75
C ASP A 45 123.72 31.99 -84.85
N ALA A 46 124.36 33.04 -84.31
CA ALA A 46 123.68 34.01 -83.45
C ALA A 46 122.63 34.84 -84.20
N PHE A 47 122.84 35.11 -85.48
CA PHE A 47 121.87 35.81 -86.30
C PHE A 47 120.63 34.94 -86.58
N LEU A 48 120.82 33.67 -86.93
CA LEU A 48 119.72 32.73 -87.15
C LEU A 48 118.86 32.55 -85.89
N ASP A 49 119.49 32.40 -84.72
CA ASP A 49 118.79 32.20 -83.46
C ASP A 49 117.94 33.43 -83.06
N SER A 50 118.43 34.64 -83.37
CA SER A 50 117.69 35.88 -83.15
C SER A 50 116.47 36.06 -84.08
N LEU A 51 116.47 35.42 -85.26
CA LEU A 51 115.32 35.42 -86.16
C LEU A 51 114.27 34.37 -85.77
N ILE A 52 114.70 33.21 -85.25
CA ILE A 52 113.81 32.12 -84.81
C ILE A 52 113.08 32.51 -83.51
N ASN A 53 113.82 33.03 -82.53
CA ASN A 53 113.29 33.38 -81.21
C ASN A 53 112.80 34.83 -81.13
N PHE A 54 112.48 35.46 -82.26
CA PHE A 54 111.98 36.83 -82.27
C PHE A 54 110.60 36.91 -81.60
N ASN A 55 110.46 37.81 -80.62
CA ASN A 55 109.19 38.00 -79.92
C ASN A 55 108.17 38.72 -80.82
N LYS A 56 107.42 37.92 -81.58
CA LYS A 56 106.35 38.33 -82.49
C LYS A 56 105.11 38.92 -81.79
N GLU A 57 105.00 38.78 -80.47
CA GLU A 57 103.85 39.24 -79.66
C GLU A 57 104.08 40.64 -79.08
N ASN A 58 105.30 41.19 -79.14
CA ASN A 58 105.64 42.51 -78.61
C ASN A 58 106.62 43.25 -79.52
N ILE A 59 106.11 43.83 -80.62
CA ILE A 59 106.90 44.65 -81.54
C ILE A 59 106.77 46.13 -81.16
N HIS A 60 107.89 46.81 -80.95
CA HIS A 60 107.89 48.23 -80.59
C HIS A 60 107.43 49.11 -81.77
N GLU A 61 106.58 50.10 -81.48
CA GLU A 61 105.96 50.97 -82.49
C GLU A 61 106.98 51.76 -83.33
N ALA A 62 108.15 52.07 -82.74
CA ALA A 62 109.26 52.74 -83.43
C ALA A 62 109.87 51.89 -84.56
N CYS A 63 109.96 50.57 -84.38
CA CYS A 63 110.44 49.64 -85.42
C CYS A 63 109.42 49.52 -86.56
N LEU A 64 108.12 49.45 -86.24
CA LEU A 64 107.06 49.39 -87.25
C LEU A 64 107.06 50.64 -88.15
N LYS A 65 107.15 51.84 -87.56
CA LYS A 65 107.23 53.10 -88.33
C LYS A 65 108.48 53.18 -89.20
N ALA A 66 109.61 52.65 -88.74
CA ALA A 66 110.87 52.68 -89.49
C ALA A 66 110.96 51.63 -90.61
N ILE A 67 110.14 50.58 -90.56
CA ILE A 67 110.03 49.54 -91.61
C ILE A 67 108.99 49.87 -92.67
N GLN A 68 107.98 50.70 -92.33
CA GLN A 68 106.93 51.14 -93.24
C GLN A 68 107.44 51.57 -94.64
N PRO A 69 108.52 52.37 -94.77
CA PRO A 69 109.01 52.80 -96.08
C PRO A 69 109.55 51.64 -96.93
N TYR A 70 110.17 50.62 -96.31
CA TYR A 70 110.67 49.44 -97.01
C TYR A 70 109.53 48.51 -97.43
N LEU A 71 108.44 48.43 -96.66
CA LEU A 71 107.25 47.65 -97.02
C LEU A 71 106.43 48.27 -98.17
N GLN A 72 106.56 49.59 -98.39
CA GLN A 72 105.86 50.32 -99.46
C GLN A 72 106.65 50.37 -100.79
N ASP A 73 107.92 49.95 -100.77
CA ASP A 73 108.77 49.90 -101.96
C ASP A 73 108.38 48.71 -102.86
N LYS A 74 108.12 48.98 -104.14
CA LYS A 74 107.67 47.96 -105.11
C LYS A 74 108.76 46.94 -105.45
N GLU A 75 110.04 47.28 -105.24
CA GLU A 75 111.15 46.34 -105.42
C GLU A 75 111.37 45.41 -104.20
N PHE A 76 110.72 45.70 -103.05
CA PHE A 76 110.85 44.96 -101.80
C PHE A 76 109.84 43.82 -101.69
N GLN A 77 109.84 42.92 -102.68
CA GLN A 77 109.08 41.67 -102.64
C GLN A 77 109.99 40.45 -102.75
N PRO A 78 109.68 39.34 -102.05
CA PRO A 78 110.52 38.14 -102.07
C PRO A 78 110.81 37.66 -103.48
N ASP A 79 109.81 37.66 -104.37
CA ASP A 79 109.91 37.14 -105.73
C ASP A 79 110.84 37.98 -106.63
N LEU A 80 110.83 39.31 -106.49
CA LEU A 80 111.71 40.23 -107.23
C LEU A 80 113.15 40.19 -106.70
N VAL A 81 113.31 40.13 -105.38
CA VAL A 81 114.63 40.02 -104.72
C VAL A 81 115.27 38.66 -105.00
N ALA A 82 114.49 37.59 -105.19
CA ALA A 82 114.99 36.25 -105.51
C ALA A 82 115.79 36.20 -106.82
N SER A 83 115.45 37.04 -107.81
CA SER A 83 116.20 37.18 -109.07
C SER A 83 117.63 37.71 -108.87
N LYS A 84 117.88 38.42 -107.76
CA LYS A 84 119.19 39.00 -107.40
C LYS A 84 119.89 38.19 -106.31
N SER A 85 119.16 37.67 -105.33
CA SER A 85 119.67 36.80 -104.25
C SER A 85 118.54 36.01 -103.57
N GLN A 86 118.59 34.69 -103.67
CA GLN A 86 117.67 33.76 -102.99
C GLN A 86 117.66 33.93 -101.46
N ALA A 87 118.83 34.12 -100.84
CA ALA A 87 118.91 34.28 -99.38
C ALA A 87 118.28 35.60 -98.88
N ALA A 88 118.37 36.68 -99.68
CA ALA A 88 117.71 37.94 -99.36
C ALA A 88 116.18 37.84 -99.52
N ALA A 89 115.68 37.05 -100.47
CA ALA A 89 114.24 36.81 -100.61
C ALA A 89 113.63 36.16 -99.34
N GLY A 90 114.31 35.19 -98.74
CA GLY A 90 113.88 34.56 -97.48
C GLY A 90 113.78 35.54 -96.31
N LEU A 91 114.77 36.43 -96.18
CA LEU A 91 114.76 37.50 -95.17
C LEU A 91 113.66 38.54 -95.41
N CYS A 92 113.38 38.88 -96.67
CA CYS A 92 112.27 39.75 -97.04
C CYS A 92 110.90 39.15 -96.62
N SER A 93 110.69 37.85 -96.86
CA SER A 93 109.46 37.15 -96.46
C SER A 93 109.29 37.07 -94.94
N TRP A 94 110.38 36.90 -94.19
CA TRP A 94 110.35 36.87 -92.72
C TRP A 94 109.86 38.21 -92.14
N VAL A 95 110.38 39.33 -92.65
CA VAL A 95 109.97 40.68 -92.21
C VAL A 95 108.46 40.90 -92.42
N LEU A 96 107.93 40.50 -93.58
CA LEU A 96 106.51 40.65 -93.91
C LEU A 96 105.58 39.84 -92.98
N ASN A 97 105.92 38.57 -92.70
CA ASN A 97 105.07 37.69 -91.92
C ASN A 97 105.02 38.05 -90.43
N ILE A 98 106.14 38.51 -89.87
CA ILE A 98 106.20 38.95 -88.46
C ILE A 98 105.28 40.15 -88.21
N VAL A 99 105.27 41.13 -89.11
CA VAL A 99 104.40 42.31 -88.99
C VAL A 99 102.91 41.93 -89.09
N LYS A 100 102.56 40.95 -89.94
CA LYS A 100 101.18 40.49 -90.12
C LYS A 100 100.63 39.74 -88.89
N PHE A 101 101.45 38.95 -88.20
CA PHE A 101 101.03 38.21 -87.00
C PHE A 101 100.66 39.15 -85.84
N TYR A 102 101.48 40.18 -85.60
CA TYR A 102 101.27 41.13 -84.50
C TYR A 102 99.93 41.89 -84.61
N GLN A 103 99.48 42.20 -85.83
CA GLN A 103 98.19 42.86 -86.06
C GLN A 103 96.99 42.00 -85.61
N VAL A 104 97.04 40.68 -85.83
CA VAL A 104 95.94 39.77 -85.47
C VAL A 104 95.88 39.52 -83.96
N TYR A 105 97.03 39.47 -83.29
CA TYR A 105 97.10 39.25 -81.84
C TYR A 105 96.35 40.32 -81.03
N CYS A 106 96.43 41.59 -81.45
CA CYS A 106 95.76 42.71 -80.79
C CYS A 106 94.22 42.59 -80.76
N GLU A 107 93.60 41.85 -81.69
CA GLU A 107 92.14 41.73 -81.75
C GLU A 107 91.57 40.61 -80.87
N VAL A 108 92.35 39.57 -80.54
CA VAL A 108 91.84 38.33 -79.93
C VAL A 108 91.89 38.34 -78.40
N GLU A 109 92.88 38.99 -77.81
CA GLU A 109 93.11 39.03 -76.36
C GLU A 109 91.93 39.58 -75.53
N PRO A 110 91.26 40.69 -75.88
CA PRO A 110 90.14 41.20 -75.08
C PRO A 110 88.94 40.25 -75.01
N LYS A 111 88.75 39.37 -76.01
CA LYS A 111 87.65 38.38 -76.01
C LYS A 111 87.90 37.22 -75.05
N ARG A 112 89.16 36.83 -74.84
CA ARG A 112 89.52 35.77 -73.87
C ARG A 112 89.28 36.22 -72.42
N GLN A 113 89.54 37.48 -72.12
CA GLN A 113 89.34 38.03 -70.78
C GLN A 113 87.84 38.13 -70.40
N ALA A 114 86.98 38.48 -71.36
CA ALA A 114 85.53 38.53 -71.14
C ALA A 114 84.91 37.17 -70.80
N LEU A 115 85.36 36.09 -71.45
CA LEU A 115 84.88 34.72 -71.20
C LEU A 115 85.21 34.24 -69.78
N SER A 116 86.42 34.54 -69.31
CA SER A 116 86.88 34.17 -67.97
C SER A 116 86.02 34.80 -66.87
N LYS A 117 85.66 36.08 -67.05
CA LYS A 117 84.85 36.83 -66.08
C LYS A 117 83.43 36.26 -65.92
N ALA A 118 82.79 35.89 -67.03
CA ALA A 118 81.44 35.31 -67.00
C ALA A 118 81.37 33.93 -66.30
N ASN A 119 82.41 33.10 -66.46
CA ASN A 119 82.48 31.80 -65.80
C ASN A 119 82.65 31.90 -64.27
N LEU A 120 83.39 32.91 -63.79
CA LEU A 120 83.54 33.17 -62.36
C LEU A 120 82.22 33.60 -61.71
N GLU A 121 81.43 34.44 -62.39
CA GLU A 121 80.12 34.87 -61.90
C GLU A 121 79.13 33.69 -61.80
N LEU A 122 79.10 32.81 -62.82
CA LEU A 122 78.24 31.61 -62.82
C LEU A 122 78.54 30.67 -61.64
N ALA A 123 79.83 30.39 -61.39
CA ALA A 123 80.25 29.53 -60.28
C ALA A 123 79.81 30.10 -58.92
N SER A 124 79.97 31.41 -58.73
CA SER A 124 79.58 32.08 -57.48
C SER A 124 78.06 32.02 -57.22
N ALA A 125 77.24 32.01 -58.27
CA ALA A 125 75.78 31.93 -58.16
C ALA A 125 75.31 30.50 -57.83
N GLN A 126 75.96 29.49 -58.41
CA GLN A 126 75.64 28.07 -58.14
C GLN A 126 75.95 27.66 -56.70
N ASP A 127 77.07 28.13 -56.13
CA ASP A 127 77.41 27.87 -54.72
C ASP A 127 76.38 28.47 -53.74
N LYS A 128 75.92 29.69 -54.01
CA LYS A 128 74.84 30.34 -53.22
C LYS A 128 73.54 29.54 -53.29
N LEU A 129 73.17 29.06 -54.49
CA LEU A 129 71.96 28.28 -54.71
C LEU A 129 72.03 26.93 -53.98
N CYS A 130 73.17 26.25 -54.02
CA CYS A 130 73.41 25.01 -53.28
C CYS A 130 73.27 25.21 -51.77
N THR A 131 73.85 26.28 -51.24
CA THR A 131 73.77 26.64 -49.80
C THR A 131 72.33 26.88 -49.35
N ILE A 132 71.53 27.59 -50.17
CA ILE A 132 70.11 27.86 -49.86
C ILE A 132 69.27 26.57 -49.92
N LYS A 133 69.47 25.72 -50.94
CA LYS A 133 68.77 24.43 -51.05
C LYS A 133 69.04 23.53 -49.85
N ASN A 134 70.27 23.48 -49.36
CA ASN A 134 70.61 22.71 -48.17
C ASN A 134 69.95 23.27 -46.90
N LYS A 135 69.88 24.61 -46.76
CA LYS A 135 69.15 25.24 -45.64
C LYS A 135 67.65 24.92 -45.67
N ILE A 136 67.03 24.93 -46.85
CA ILE A 136 65.61 24.56 -47.01
C ILE A 136 65.37 23.11 -46.60
N LYS A 137 66.21 22.17 -47.05
CA LYS A 137 66.12 20.76 -46.63
C LYS A 137 66.20 20.59 -45.12
N VAL A 138 67.15 21.24 -44.46
CA VAL A 138 67.31 21.18 -43.00
C VAL A 138 66.10 21.79 -42.29
N LEU A 139 65.55 22.88 -42.81
CA LEU A 139 64.33 23.50 -42.26
C LEU A 139 63.12 22.59 -42.41
N ASP A 140 62.90 21.97 -43.58
CA ASP A 140 61.80 21.02 -43.80
C ASP A 140 61.91 19.78 -42.91
N GLU A 141 63.12 19.23 -42.75
CA GLU A 141 63.36 18.11 -41.82
C GLU A 141 63.05 18.51 -40.37
N ASN A 142 63.49 19.70 -39.95
CA ASN A 142 63.19 20.21 -38.62
C ASN A 142 61.69 20.47 -38.44
N LEU A 143 61.02 21.05 -39.44
CA LEU A 143 59.59 21.30 -39.43
C LEU A 143 58.83 19.98 -39.31
N SER A 144 59.19 18.94 -40.10
CA SER A 144 58.58 17.61 -39.99
C SER A 144 58.75 16.99 -38.60
N LYS A 145 59.94 17.11 -37.98
CA LYS A 145 60.21 16.62 -36.62
C LYS A 145 59.42 17.41 -35.58
N LEU A 146 59.29 18.71 -35.76
CA LEU A 146 58.50 19.57 -34.88
C LEU A 146 57.01 19.28 -35.00
N THR A 147 56.48 19.10 -36.21
CA THR A 147 55.08 18.73 -36.45
C THR A 147 54.75 17.38 -35.84
N ALA A 148 55.59 16.36 -36.05
CA ALA A 148 55.39 15.04 -35.44
C ALA A 148 55.45 15.09 -33.90
N LYS A 149 56.36 15.89 -33.33
CA LYS A 149 56.41 16.12 -31.87
C LYS A 149 55.18 16.87 -31.37
N PHE A 150 54.69 17.85 -32.12
CA PHE A 150 53.51 18.63 -31.79
C PHE A 150 52.25 17.77 -31.84
N GLU A 151 52.06 16.98 -32.89
CA GLU A 151 50.94 16.03 -33.02
C GLU A 151 50.96 14.99 -31.90
N LYS A 152 52.13 14.41 -31.61
CA LYS A 152 52.27 13.47 -30.49
C LYS A 152 51.94 14.13 -29.15
N ALA A 153 52.50 15.32 -28.86
CA ALA A 153 52.22 16.03 -27.62
C ALA A 153 50.75 16.47 -27.52
N THR A 154 50.10 16.78 -28.64
CA THR A 154 48.67 17.13 -28.69
C THR A 154 47.80 15.91 -28.45
N ALA A 155 48.15 14.76 -29.03
CA ALA A 155 47.48 13.49 -28.78
C ALA A 155 47.64 13.05 -27.32
N ASP A 156 48.86 13.13 -26.77
CA ASP A 156 49.13 12.82 -25.36
C ASP A 156 48.38 13.78 -24.43
N LYS A 157 48.35 15.09 -24.74
CA LYS A 157 47.54 16.07 -23.99
C LYS A 157 46.06 15.72 -24.04
N LEU A 158 45.51 15.43 -25.21
CA LEU A 158 44.10 15.10 -25.39
C LEU A 158 43.74 13.82 -24.63
N LYS A 159 44.62 12.82 -24.68
CA LYS A 159 44.48 11.56 -23.94
C LYS A 159 44.48 11.80 -22.44
N CYS A 160 45.46 12.54 -21.91
CA CYS A 160 45.50 12.90 -20.49
C CYS A 160 44.26 13.70 -20.07
N GLN A 161 43.76 14.59 -20.94
CA GLN A 161 42.57 15.39 -20.65
C GLN A 161 41.30 14.52 -20.64
N GLN A 162 41.15 13.60 -21.59
CA GLN A 162 40.07 12.62 -21.59
C GLN A 162 40.13 11.68 -20.38
N GLU A 163 41.32 11.23 -19.99
CA GLU A 163 41.52 10.43 -18.78
C GLU A 163 41.17 11.24 -17.52
N ALA A 164 41.58 12.51 -17.42
CA ALA A 164 41.23 13.39 -16.31
C ALA A 164 39.71 13.62 -16.23
N ASP A 165 39.07 13.98 -17.34
CA ASP A 165 37.62 14.20 -17.42
C ASP A 165 36.83 12.92 -17.07
N ALA A 166 37.29 11.76 -17.54
CA ALA A 166 36.69 10.47 -17.20
C ALA A 166 36.81 10.20 -15.70
N THR A 167 38.01 10.42 -15.12
CA THR A 167 38.25 10.19 -13.69
C THR A 167 37.44 11.16 -12.83
N GLU A 168 37.31 12.42 -13.23
CA GLU A 168 36.49 13.42 -12.54
C GLU A 168 35.00 13.05 -12.54
N ARG A 169 34.47 12.55 -13.66
CA ARG A 169 33.10 12.02 -13.72
C ARG A 169 32.93 10.82 -12.79
N THR A 170 33.88 9.89 -12.78
CA THR A 170 33.86 8.73 -11.88
C THR A 170 33.91 9.14 -10.42
N ILE A 171 34.75 10.11 -10.04
CA ILE A 171 34.84 10.64 -8.67
C ILE A 171 33.53 11.33 -8.27
N THR A 172 32.95 12.12 -9.17
CA THR A 172 31.68 12.81 -8.90
C THR A 172 30.55 11.81 -8.65
N LEU A 173 30.49 10.76 -9.47
CA LEU A 173 29.52 9.68 -9.30
C LEU A 173 29.74 8.89 -8.00
N ALA A 174 31.00 8.59 -7.66
CA ALA A 174 31.36 7.91 -6.42
C ALA A 174 30.99 8.73 -5.17
N ASN A 175 31.25 10.05 -5.18
CA ASN A 175 30.89 10.93 -4.05
C ASN A 175 29.38 11.04 -3.88
N ARG A 176 28.63 11.15 -5.00
CA ARG A 176 27.16 11.13 -5.00
C ARG A 176 26.62 9.84 -4.40
N LEU A 177 27.16 8.70 -4.83
CA LEU A 177 26.79 7.40 -4.27
C LEU A 177 27.07 7.32 -2.77
N VAL A 178 28.29 7.63 -2.35
CA VAL A 178 28.71 7.53 -0.94
C VAL A 178 27.84 8.43 -0.07
N GLY A 179 27.55 9.66 -0.51
CA GLY A 179 26.60 10.55 0.17
C GLY A 179 25.17 9.99 0.19
N GLY A 180 24.74 9.36 -0.90
CA GLY A 180 23.45 8.68 -1.02
C GLY A 180 23.30 7.51 -0.03
N LEU A 181 24.34 6.70 0.15
CA LEU A 181 24.31 5.51 1.00
C LEU A 181 24.79 5.75 2.44
N ALA A 182 25.37 6.92 2.76
CA ALA A 182 25.89 7.20 4.09
C ALA A 182 24.83 7.09 5.19
N SER A 183 23.61 7.62 4.96
CA SER A 183 22.51 7.51 5.92
C SER A 183 21.97 6.07 6.02
N GLU A 184 21.95 5.33 4.92
CA GLU A 184 21.56 3.91 4.91
C GLU A 184 22.55 3.06 5.70
N ASN A 185 23.84 3.34 5.60
CA ASN A 185 24.85 2.66 6.40
C ASN A 185 24.62 2.85 7.91
N VAL A 186 24.28 4.07 8.35
CA VAL A 186 23.92 4.33 9.76
C VAL A 186 22.65 3.57 10.14
N ARG A 187 21.59 3.66 9.32
CA ARG A 187 20.31 2.96 9.56
C ARG A 187 20.51 1.44 9.65
N TRP A 188 21.27 0.86 8.73
CA TRP A 188 21.58 -0.56 8.74
C TRP A 188 22.47 -0.94 9.92
N ALA A 189 23.43 -0.10 10.31
CA ALA A 189 24.24 -0.35 11.50
C ALA A 189 23.39 -0.36 12.78
N GLU A 190 22.45 0.57 12.92
CA GLU A 190 21.48 0.61 14.01
C GLU A 190 20.54 -0.61 13.99
N ALA A 191 20.01 -0.97 12.81
CA ALA A 191 19.17 -2.16 12.64
C ALA A 191 19.91 -3.45 12.99
N VAL A 192 21.17 -3.59 12.55
CA VAL A 192 22.03 -4.72 12.90
C VAL A 192 22.31 -4.75 14.41
N GLN A 193 22.50 -3.60 15.05
CA GLN A 193 22.66 -3.53 16.50
C GLN A 193 21.38 -3.97 17.23
N SER A 194 20.21 -3.55 16.74
CA SER A 194 18.91 -3.99 17.25
C SER A 194 18.72 -5.50 17.07
N PHE A 195 19.02 -6.04 15.89
CA PHE A 195 18.94 -7.48 15.63
C PHE A 195 19.89 -8.30 16.51
N LYS A 196 21.10 -7.80 16.78
CA LYS A 196 22.01 -8.45 17.75
C LYS A 196 21.47 -8.46 19.17
N GLN A 197 20.74 -7.43 19.58
CA GLN A 197 20.06 -7.43 20.88
C GLN A 197 18.91 -8.45 20.87
N GLN A 198 18.10 -8.47 19.81
CA GLN A 198 17.00 -9.42 19.64
C GLN A 198 17.47 -10.88 19.53
N GLU A 199 18.67 -11.14 19.00
CA GLU A 199 19.24 -12.50 18.91
C GLU A 199 19.28 -13.19 20.29
N SER A 200 19.52 -12.42 21.36
CA SER A 200 19.56 -12.94 22.73
C SER A 200 18.17 -13.29 23.30
N SER A 201 17.11 -12.61 22.87
CA SER A 201 15.72 -12.84 23.32
C SER A 201 14.88 -13.65 22.34
N LEU A 202 15.39 -13.92 21.14
CA LEU A 202 14.67 -14.56 20.04
C LEU A 202 14.05 -15.90 20.43
N CYS A 203 14.77 -16.73 21.20
CA CYS A 203 14.25 -18.03 21.63
C CYS A 203 13.01 -17.89 22.53
N GLY A 204 13.01 -16.91 23.45
CA GLY A 204 11.86 -16.64 24.31
C GLY A 204 10.72 -15.99 23.55
N ASP A 205 11.03 -15.05 22.67
CA ASP A 205 10.07 -14.35 21.83
C ASP A 205 9.33 -15.33 20.90
N VAL A 206 10.07 -16.18 20.17
CA VAL A 206 9.51 -17.21 19.28
C VAL A 206 8.65 -18.20 20.07
N LEU A 207 9.05 -18.59 21.28
CA LEU A 207 8.27 -19.52 22.10
C LEU A 207 6.93 -18.91 22.50
N LEU A 208 6.91 -17.64 22.93
CA LEU A 208 5.68 -16.90 23.24
C LEU A 208 4.78 -16.73 22.01
N ILE A 209 5.36 -16.32 20.88
CA ILE A 209 4.64 -16.13 19.62
C ILE A 209 4.05 -17.46 19.12
N THR A 210 4.83 -18.54 19.18
CA THR A 210 4.36 -19.86 18.74
C THR A 210 3.24 -20.36 19.65
N ALA A 211 3.34 -20.15 20.96
CA ALA A 211 2.25 -20.45 21.90
C ALA A 211 1.00 -19.60 21.60
N PHE A 212 1.17 -18.32 21.27
CA PHE A 212 0.08 -17.43 20.89
C PHE A 212 -0.64 -17.94 19.63
N VAL A 213 0.08 -18.19 18.54
CA VAL A 213 -0.50 -18.67 17.26
C VAL A 213 -1.15 -20.05 17.41
N SER A 214 -0.59 -20.91 18.26
CA SER A 214 -1.06 -22.30 18.41
C SER A 214 -2.31 -22.42 19.28
N TYR A 215 -2.42 -21.62 20.35
CA TYR A 215 -3.44 -21.81 21.39
C TYR A 215 -4.40 -20.63 21.55
N LEU A 216 -3.98 -19.40 21.26
CA LEU A 216 -4.76 -18.21 21.59
C LEU A 216 -5.83 -17.83 20.56
N GLY A 217 -5.79 -18.42 19.37
CA GLY A 217 -6.71 -18.11 18.26
C GLY A 217 -8.20 -18.16 18.61
N TYR A 218 -8.64 -19.13 19.43
CA TYR A 218 -10.06 -19.26 19.77
C TYR A 218 -10.51 -18.36 20.93
N PHE A 219 -9.59 -17.89 21.76
CA PHE A 219 -9.94 -17.19 22.99
C PHE A 219 -10.26 -15.71 22.76
N THR A 220 -11.05 -15.14 23.68
CA THR A 220 -11.39 -13.72 23.70
C THR A 220 -10.19 -12.87 24.13
N ARG A 221 -10.19 -11.58 23.74
CA ARG A 221 -9.13 -10.62 24.08
C ARG A 221 -8.74 -10.61 25.56
N GLY A 222 -9.73 -10.55 26.45
CA GLY A 222 -9.50 -10.51 27.89
C GLY A 222 -8.75 -11.76 28.38
N TYR A 223 -9.14 -12.93 27.86
CA TYR A 223 -8.47 -14.18 28.22
C TYR A 223 -7.07 -14.30 27.61
N ARG A 224 -6.87 -13.83 26.36
CA ARG A 224 -5.53 -13.72 25.75
C ARG A 224 -4.60 -12.86 26.61
N HIS A 225 -5.07 -11.71 27.07
CA HIS A 225 -4.30 -10.83 27.95
C HIS A 225 -3.97 -11.49 29.29
N THR A 226 -4.94 -12.15 29.94
CA THR A 226 -4.70 -12.88 31.19
C THR A 226 -3.66 -13.99 31.02
N LEU A 227 -3.72 -14.75 29.93
CA LEU A 227 -2.74 -15.81 29.67
C LEU A 227 -1.36 -15.24 29.36
N MET A 228 -1.26 -14.25 28.46
CA MET A 228 0.02 -13.66 28.08
C MET A 228 0.68 -12.89 29.23
N GLU A 229 -0.01 -11.89 29.77
CA GLU A 229 0.56 -10.91 30.70
C GLU A 229 0.55 -11.38 32.16
N LEU A 230 -0.49 -12.12 32.58
CA LEU A 230 -0.63 -12.52 33.99
C LEU A 230 -0.14 -13.96 34.27
N SER A 231 0.02 -14.79 33.23
CA SER A 231 0.39 -16.20 33.41
C SER A 231 1.74 -16.53 32.78
N TRP A 232 1.87 -16.40 31.46
CA TRP A 232 3.06 -16.85 30.71
C TRP A 232 4.27 -15.95 30.97
N ARG A 233 4.16 -14.62 30.81
CA ARG A 233 5.30 -13.72 31.07
C ARG A 233 5.84 -13.82 32.51
N PRO A 234 4.99 -13.82 33.57
CA PRO A 234 5.48 -14.01 34.93
C PRO A 234 6.12 -15.39 35.12
N PHE A 235 5.57 -16.44 34.49
CA PHE A 235 6.16 -17.78 34.52
C PHE A 235 7.58 -17.78 33.95
N PHE A 236 7.82 -17.17 32.78
CA PHE A 236 9.16 -17.06 32.18
C PHE A 236 10.16 -16.34 33.08
N GLN A 237 9.73 -15.30 33.80
CA GLN A 237 10.56 -14.54 34.73
C GLN A 237 10.87 -15.29 36.03
N GLN A 238 9.98 -16.18 36.46
CA GLN A 238 10.12 -16.96 37.71
C GLN A 238 10.91 -18.27 37.54
N LEU A 239 11.28 -18.63 36.30
CA LEU A 239 12.11 -19.81 36.05
C LEU A 239 13.51 -19.65 36.67
N ALA A 240 14.05 -20.75 37.19
CA ALA A 240 15.40 -20.79 37.78
C ALA A 240 16.50 -20.38 36.78
N VAL A 241 16.28 -20.65 35.49
CA VAL A 241 17.05 -20.09 34.38
C VAL A 241 16.08 -19.21 33.59
N PRO A 242 16.20 -17.88 33.67
CA PRO A 242 15.28 -16.99 32.97
C PRO A 242 15.48 -17.12 31.46
N ILE A 243 14.39 -17.34 30.74
CA ILE A 243 14.39 -17.30 29.28
C ILE A 243 14.26 -15.82 28.90
N PRO A 244 15.23 -15.22 28.20
CA PRO A 244 15.18 -13.81 27.85
C PRO A 244 14.03 -13.57 26.87
N VAL A 245 13.25 -12.54 27.13
CA VAL A 245 12.10 -12.13 26.30
C VAL A 245 12.17 -10.61 26.16
N THR A 246 11.84 -10.11 24.98
CA THR A 246 11.75 -8.67 24.72
C THR A 246 10.66 -8.05 25.61
N PRO A 247 10.98 -7.03 26.42
CA PRO A 247 9.99 -6.39 27.28
C PRO A 247 8.92 -5.71 26.42
N GLY A 248 7.65 -5.99 26.70
CA GLY A 248 6.52 -5.45 25.93
C GLY A 248 6.39 -6.02 24.51
N LEU A 249 6.96 -7.21 24.22
CA LEU A 249 6.83 -7.88 22.93
C LEU A 249 5.35 -7.99 22.52
N ASP A 250 5.00 -7.37 21.39
CA ASP A 250 3.74 -7.63 20.71
C ASP A 250 3.90 -8.91 19.86
N PRO A 251 3.09 -9.97 20.09
CA PRO A 251 3.17 -11.23 19.34
C PRO A 251 3.06 -11.08 17.81
N LEU A 252 2.50 -9.96 17.33
CA LEU A 252 2.28 -9.69 15.91
C LEU A 252 3.53 -9.20 15.19
N THR A 253 4.40 -8.47 15.90
CA THR A 253 5.52 -7.71 15.28
C THR A 253 6.55 -8.57 14.56
N MET A 254 6.72 -9.84 14.94
CA MET A 254 7.63 -10.76 14.23
C MET A 254 6.96 -11.52 13.07
N LEU A 255 5.63 -11.63 13.07
CA LEU A 255 4.90 -12.43 12.07
C LEU A 255 4.34 -11.60 10.93
N THR A 256 4.13 -10.30 11.19
CA THR A 256 3.49 -9.37 10.27
C THR A 256 4.15 -8.03 10.36
N ASP A 257 4.26 -7.37 9.22
CA ASP A 257 4.68 -5.98 9.17
C ASP A 257 3.48 -5.04 8.95
N ASP A 258 3.78 -3.75 9.09
CA ASP A 258 2.83 -2.66 8.91
C ASP A 258 2.21 -2.62 7.49
N ALA A 259 2.90 -3.15 6.48
CA ALA A 259 2.42 -3.18 5.10
C ALA A 259 1.41 -4.32 4.87
N ASP A 260 1.62 -5.48 5.50
CA ASP A 260 0.69 -6.60 5.48
C ASP A 260 -0.63 -6.22 6.16
N VAL A 261 -0.56 -5.59 7.34
CA VAL A 261 -1.74 -5.09 8.07
C VAL A 261 -2.50 -4.05 7.25
N ALA A 262 -1.77 -3.09 6.65
CA ALA A 262 -2.34 -2.09 5.74
C ALA A 262 -3.06 -2.73 4.55
N THR A 263 -2.47 -3.79 3.98
CA THR A 263 -3.06 -4.55 2.87
C THR A 263 -4.35 -5.24 3.29
N TRP A 264 -4.40 -5.85 4.48
CA TRP A 264 -5.61 -6.52 4.98
C TRP A 264 -6.73 -5.53 5.28
N GLN A 265 -6.40 -4.36 5.84
CA GLN A 265 -7.37 -3.29 6.07
C GLN A 265 -7.99 -2.79 4.76
N ASN A 266 -7.17 -2.59 3.72
CA ASN A 266 -7.66 -2.24 2.38
C ASN A 266 -8.56 -3.34 1.77
N GLN A 267 -8.37 -4.61 2.18
CA GLN A 267 -9.21 -5.75 1.79
C GLN A 267 -10.49 -5.87 2.65
N GLY A 268 -10.73 -4.97 3.59
CA GLY A 268 -11.93 -4.92 4.43
C GLY A 268 -11.83 -5.66 5.76
N LEU A 269 -10.62 -6.01 6.21
CA LEU A 269 -10.40 -6.46 7.59
C LEU A 269 -10.62 -5.26 8.54
N PRO A 270 -11.40 -5.41 9.61
CA PRO A 270 -11.51 -4.39 10.64
C PRO A 270 -10.16 -4.05 11.27
N ALA A 271 -9.95 -2.77 11.62
CA ALA A 271 -8.69 -2.28 12.18
C ALA A 271 -8.51 -2.56 13.68
N ASP A 272 -9.38 -3.36 14.30
CA ASP A 272 -9.25 -3.71 15.72
C ASP A 272 -8.15 -4.75 15.96
N CYS A 273 -7.56 -4.71 17.15
CA CYS A 273 -6.44 -5.59 17.51
C CYS A 273 -6.80 -7.08 17.37
N MET A 274 -8.02 -7.51 17.75
CA MET A 274 -8.41 -8.91 17.66
C MET A 274 -8.49 -9.37 16.21
N SER A 275 -9.05 -8.56 15.31
CA SER A 275 -9.08 -8.87 13.87
C SER A 275 -7.69 -8.97 13.26
N ILE A 276 -6.77 -8.08 13.63
CA ILE A 276 -5.37 -8.13 13.19
C ILE A 276 -4.69 -9.40 13.73
N GLU A 277 -4.82 -9.69 15.03
CA GLU A 277 -4.30 -10.91 15.65
C GLU A 277 -4.83 -12.17 14.94
N ASN A 278 -6.13 -12.22 14.67
CA ASN A 278 -6.76 -13.33 13.98
C ASN A 278 -6.29 -13.48 12.53
N ALA A 279 -6.07 -12.38 11.80
CA ALA A 279 -5.53 -12.39 10.46
C ALA A 279 -4.06 -12.85 10.42
N THR A 280 -3.28 -12.46 11.42
CA THR A 280 -1.90 -12.95 11.63
C THR A 280 -1.89 -14.44 11.89
N ILE A 281 -2.73 -14.93 12.79
CA ILE A 281 -2.86 -16.38 13.08
C ILE A 281 -3.30 -17.13 11.82
N LEU A 282 -4.31 -16.63 11.10
CA LEU A 282 -4.79 -17.27 9.88
C LEU A 282 -3.69 -17.36 8.80
N SER A 283 -2.87 -16.31 8.67
CA SER A 283 -1.78 -16.24 7.68
C SER A 283 -0.58 -17.10 8.06
N SER A 284 -0.26 -17.24 9.34
CA SER A 284 0.91 -17.97 9.86
C SER A 284 0.63 -19.42 10.29
N CYS A 285 -0.63 -19.79 10.52
CA CYS A 285 -0.97 -21.13 11.01
C CYS A 285 -0.61 -22.22 9.99
N GLN A 286 0.01 -23.29 10.50
CA GLN A 286 0.31 -24.47 9.70
C GLN A 286 -0.88 -25.42 9.62
N ARG A 287 -1.62 -25.62 10.71
CA ARG A 287 -2.88 -26.39 10.70
C ARG A 287 -3.95 -25.64 9.93
N TRP A 288 -4.90 -26.36 9.35
CA TRP A 288 -6.02 -25.73 8.65
C TRP A 288 -6.79 -24.82 9.61
N PRO A 289 -6.95 -23.52 9.31
CA PRO A 289 -7.71 -22.61 10.16
C PRO A 289 -9.19 -22.94 10.08
N LEU A 290 -9.83 -23.04 11.25
CA LEU A 290 -11.28 -23.09 11.40
C LEU A 290 -11.77 -21.80 12.04
N MET A 291 -12.43 -20.98 11.22
CA MET A 291 -12.94 -19.67 11.62
C MET A 291 -14.36 -19.77 12.14
N VAL A 292 -14.55 -19.31 13.37
CA VAL A 292 -15.85 -19.07 13.97
C VAL A 292 -16.23 -17.62 13.72
N ASP A 293 -17.08 -17.39 12.73
CA ASP A 293 -17.44 -16.05 12.25
C ASP A 293 -18.96 -15.95 12.03
N PRO A 294 -19.75 -15.77 13.11
CA PRO A 294 -21.20 -15.65 13.04
C PRO A 294 -21.67 -14.39 12.30
N GLN A 295 -20.86 -13.34 12.24
CA GLN A 295 -21.21 -12.07 11.57
C GLN A 295 -20.70 -11.97 10.12
N LEU A 296 -19.99 -12.98 9.63
CA LEU A 296 -19.45 -13.07 8.26
C LEU A 296 -18.41 -11.97 7.91
N GLN A 297 -17.80 -11.33 8.91
CA GLN A 297 -16.81 -10.28 8.67
C GLN A 297 -15.49 -10.86 8.14
N GLY A 298 -15.00 -11.92 8.76
CA GLY A 298 -13.81 -12.65 8.30
C GLY A 298 -14.03 -13.30 6.94
N LEU A 299 -15.23 -13.85 6.71
CA LEU A 299 -15.62 -14.41 5.41
C LEU A 299 -15.55 -13.36 4.28
N LYS A 300 -16.05 -12.15 4.52
CA LYS A 300 -15.99 -11.04 3.55
C LYS A 300 -14.54 -10.66 3.23
N TRP A 301 -13.69 -10.57 4.25
CA TRP A 301 -12.27 -10.30 4.07
C TRP A 301 -11.58 -11.37 3.22
N LEU A 302 -11.82 -12.66 3.48
CA LEU A 302 -11.22 -13.75 2.70
C LEU A 302 -11.62 -13.70 1.22
N LYS A 303 -12.90 -13.44 0.93
CA LYS A 303 -13.39 -13.29 -0.44
C LYS A 303 -12.69 -12.13 -1.16
N ASN A 304 -12.48 -11.01 -0.48
CA ASN A 304 -11.75 -9.87 -1.03
C ASN A 304 -10.25 -10.14 -1.21
N ARG A 305 -9.62 -10.86 -0.27
CA ARG A 305 -8.19 -11.16 -0.27
C ARG A 305 -7.77 -12.10 -1.41
N TYR A 306 -8.54 -13.17 -1.61
CA TYR A 306 -8.21 -14.20 -2.59
C TYR A 306 -8.93 -13.99 -3.94
N GLY A 307 -10.02 -13.22 -3.98
CA GLY A 307 -10.77 -12.93 -5.20
C GLY A 307 -11.15 -14.22 -5.96
N ASP A 308 -10.88 -14.23 -7.26
CA ASP A 308 -11.22 -15.36 -8.15
C ASP A 308 -10.38 -16.63 -7.90
N SER A 309 -9.28 -16.53 -7.14
CA SER A 309 -8.46 -17.71 -6.78
C SER A 309 -9.05 -18.56 -5.66
N LEU A 310 -10.14 -18.08 -5.02
CA LEU A 310 -10.81 -18.77 -3.92
C LEU A 310 -11.92 -19.70 -4.42
N GLN A 311 -11.78 -21.00 -4.17
CA GLN A 311 -12.86 -21.96 -4.41
C GLN A 311 -13.77 -22.04 -3.19
N VAL A 312 -14.94 -21.42 -3.28
CA VAL A 312 -15.95 -21.43 -2.21
C VAL A 312 -16.89 -22.62 -2.38
N ILE A 313 -16.91 -23.52 -1.40
CA ILE A 313 -17.73 -24.73 -1.42
C ILE A 313 -18.59 -24.85 -0.15
N ARG A 314 -19.74 -25.52 -0.29
CA ARG A 314 -20.62 -25.87 0.84
C ARG A 314 -20.79 -27.38 0.91
N MET A 315 -20.81 -27.91 2.13
CA MET A 315 -21.08 -29.34 2.34
C MET A 315 -22.50 -29.70 1.85
N GLY A 316 -22.63 -30.87 1.23
CA GLY A 316 -23.91 -31.37 0.69
C GLY A 316 -24.23 -30.96 -0.75
N HIS A 317 -23.45 -30.06 -1.38
CA HIS A 317 -23.56 -29.82 -2.82
C HIS A 317 -23.03 -31.02 -3.61
N LYS A 318 -23.76 -31.48 -4.64
CA LYS A 318 -23.29 -32.58 -5.51
C LYS A 318 -21.97 -32.20 -6.16
N GLY A 319 -20.96 -33.06 -6.05
CA GLY A 319 -19.63 -32.87 -6.64
C GLY A 319 -18.66 -32.01 -5.83
N TYR A 320 -18.96 -31.66 -4.57
CA TYR A 320 -18.04 -30.86 -3.75
C TYR A 320 -16.68 -31.54 -3.53
N LEU A 321 -16.66 -32.87 -3.38
CA LEU A 321 -15.43 -33.65 -3.25
C LEU A 321 -14.58 -33.54 -4.53
N ASP A 322 -15.18 -33.63 -5.72
CA ASP A 322 -14.44 -33.52 -6.99
C ASP A 322 -13.78 -32.13 -7.16
N VAL A 323 -14.39 -31.07 -6.61
CA VAL A 323 -13.80 -29.73 -6.56
C VAL A 323 -12.59 -29.70 -5.63
N ILE A 324 -12.69 -30.31 -4.45
CA ILE A 324 -11.56 -30.43 -3.51
C ILE A 324 -10.43 -31.24 -4.14
N GLU A 325 -10.73 -32.36 -4.79
CA GLU A 325 -9.74 -33.23 -5.46
C GLU A 325 -8.94 -32.43 -6.52
N ARG A 326 -9.64 -31.64 -7.35
CA ARG A 326 -9.00 -30.81 -8.38
C ARG A 326 -8.15 -29.70 -7.76
N ALA A 327 -8.68 -29.02 -6.75
CA ALA A 327 -7.98 -27.95 -6.05
C ALA A 327 -6.73 -28.45 -5.33
N LEU A 328 -6.79 -29.67 -4.76
CA LEU A 328 -5.67 -30.34 -4.08
C LEU A 328 -4.48 -30.54 -5.02
N ALA A 329 -4.76 -31.01 -6.24
CA ALA A 329 -3.74 -31.22 -7.27
C ALA A 329 -3.23 -29.89 -7.86
N ALA A 330 -4.12 -28.91 -8.06
CA ALA A 330 -3.77 -27.60 -8.60
C ALA A 330 -3.04 -26.69 -7.59
N GLY A 331 -3.17 -26.93 -6.29
CA GLY A 331 -2.63 -26.06 -5.24
C GLY A 331 -3.45 -24.81 -5.00
N GLU A 332 -4.77 -24.86 -5.22
CA GLU A 332 -5.69 -23.73 -5.03
C GLU A 332 -6.08 -23.56 -3.56
N VAL A 333 -6.67 -22.40 -3.22
CA VAL A 333 -7.21 -22.12 -1.89
C VAL A 333 -8.69 -22.48 -1.87
N VAL A 334 -9.06 -23.40 -0.98
CA VAL A 334 -10.44 -23.88 -0.82
C VAL A 334 -11.02 -23.37 0.49
N LEU A 335 -12.22 -22.80 0.42
CA LEU A 335 -13.00 -22.38 1.59
C LEU A 335 -14.27 -23.22 1.69
N ILE A 336 -14.42 -23.95 2.80
CA ILE A 336 -15.67 -24.64 3.14
C ILE A 336 -16.52 -23.74 4.02
N GLU A 337 -17.63 -23.25 3.48
CA GLU A 337 -18.60 -22.40 4.19
C GLU A 337 -19.56 -23.20 5.08
N ASN A 338 -19.91 -22.60 6.23
CA ASN A 338 -20.96 -23.03 7.14
C ASN A 338 -20.87 -24.49 7.58
N ILE A 339 -19.72 -24.85 8.14
CA ILE A 339 -19.47 -26.18 8.67
C ILE A 339 -20.28 -26.42 9.95
N PRO A 340 -21.04 -27.54 10.00
CA PRO A 340 -21.74 -27.97 11.22
C PRO A 340 -20.77 -28.55 12.26
N GLU A 341 -21.24 -28.83 13.47
CA GLU A 341 -20.43 -29.43 14.54
C GLU A 341 -19.95 -30.85 14.22
N THR A 342 -20.73 -31.58 13.41
CA THR A 342 -20.43 -32.95 12.98
C THR A 342 -19.96 -32.95 11.52
N LEU A 343 -18.71 -33.36 11.32
CA LEU A 343 -18.08 -33.41 10.00
C LEU A 343 -18.20 -34.80 9.36
N ASP A 344 -18.24 -34.83 8.03
CA ASP A 344 -18.18 -36.07 7.26
C ASP A 344 -16.79 -36.73 7.47
N PRO A 345 -16.73 -37.99 7.95
CA PRO A 345 -15.46 -38.71 8.14
C PRO A 345 -14.60 -38.81 6.88
N VAL A 346 -15.19 -38.68 5.68
CA VAL A 346 -14.47 -38.69 4.39
C VAL A 346 -13.38 -37.60 4.32
N LEU A 347 -13.57 -36.48 5.04
CA LEU A 347 -12.60 -35.38 5.10
C LEU A 347 -11.51 -35.58 6.16
N GLY A 348 -11.62 -36.61 7.02
CA GLY A 348 -10.71 -36.81 8.16
C GLY A 348 -9.23 -36.83 7.76
N SER A 349 -8.87 -37.59 6.71
CA SER A 349 -7.49 -37.67 6.23
C SER A 349 -6.98 -36.35 5.64
N LEU A 350 -7.86 -35.51 5.07
CA LEU A 350 -7.51 -34.16 4.61
C LEU A 350 -7.28 -33.21 5.79
N LEU A 351 -8.18 -33.24 6.78
CA LEU A 351 -8.12 -32.41 7.98
C LEU A 351 -6.88 -32.73 8.83
N GLY A 352 -6.59 -34.01 9.02
CA GLY A 352 -5.39 -34.51 9.71
C GLY A 352 -4.10 -34.38 8.90
N ARG A 353 -4.18 -34.03 7.61
CA ARG A 353 -3.03 -33.98 6.67
C ARG A 353 -2.25 -35.30 6.63
N GLU A 354 -3.00 -36.39 6.57
CA GLU A 354 -2.47 -37.76 6.49
C GLU A 354 -1.91 -38.02 5.10
N THR A 355 -0.65 -37.62 4.88
CA THR A 355 0.01 -37.80 3.59
C THR A 355 0.57 -39.23 3.43
N ILE A 356 0.40 -39.77 2.23
CA ILE A 356 0.93 -41.07 1.80
C ILE A 356 1.99 -40.87 0.69
N LYS A 357 2.76 -41.93 0.41
CA LYS A 357 3.80 -41.95 -0.65
C LYS A 357 4.78 -40.77 -0.58
N LYS A 358 5.43 -40.59 0.59
CA LYS A 358 6.41 -39.52 0.87
C LYS A 358 5.85 -38.09 0.69
N GLY A 359 4.63 -37.84 1.16
CA GLY A 359 4.07 -36.49 1.18
C GLY A 359 3.41 -36.03 -0.12
N ARG A 360 3.26 -36.90 -1.12
CA ARG A 360 2.77 -36.51 -2.47
C ARG A 360 1.28 -36.74 -2.69
N TYR A 361 0.63 -37.56 -1.86
CA TYR A 361 -0.77 -37.90 -2.04
C TYR A 361 -1.49 -37.86 -0.70
N ILE A 362 -2.78 -37.52 -0.71
CA ILE A 362 -3.69 -37.62 0.43
C ILE A 362 -4.88 -38.49 -0.02
N LYS A 363 -5.35 -39.36 0.86
CA LYS A 363 -6.53 -40.17 0.59
C LYS A 363 -7.79 -39.38 0.95
N ILE A 364 -8.72 -39.21 0.02
CA ILE A 364 -10.04 -38.61 0.28
C ILE A 364 -11.09 -39.69 0.02
N GLY A 365 -11.72 -40.19 1.08
CA GLY A 365 -12.54 -41.40 1.02
C GLY A 365 -11.73 -42.61 0.56
N ASP A 366 -12.03 -43.13 -0.63
CA ASP A 366 -11.32 -44.26 -1.24
C ASP A 366 -10.36 -43.88 -2.37
N LYS A 367 -10.31 -42.60 -2.76
CA LYS A 367 -9.44 -42.13 -3.84
C LYS A 367 -8.12 -41.59 -3.31
N GLU A 368 -7.03 -41.87 -4.03
CA GLU A 368 -5.73 -41.24 -3.81
C GLU A 368 -5.64 -39.97 -4.67
N CYS A 369 -5.50 -38.82 -4.02
CA CYS A 369 -5.45 -37.51 -4.68
C CYS A 369 -4.05 -36.93 -4.57
N GLU A 370 -3.54 -36.34 -5.65
CA GLU A 370 -2.23 -35.68 -5.66
C GLU A 370 -2.26 -34.42 -4.79
N PHE A 371 -1.27 -34.27 -3.92
CA PHE A 371 -1.18 -33.18 -2.96
C PHE A 371 -0.10 -32.18 -3.37
N SER A 372 -0.55 -30.97 -3.72
CA SER A 372 0.34 -29.82 -3.93
C SER A 372 0.70 -29.14 -2.61
N PRO A 373 1.98 -28.81 -2.36
CA PRO A 373 2.39 -28.06 -1.15
C PRO A 373 1.76 -26.67 -1.04
N ASN A 374 1.32 -26.08 -2.15
CA ASN A 374 0.71 -24.75 -2.18
C ASN A 374 -0.78 -24.78 -1.83
N PHE A 375 -1.40 -25.97 -1.77
CA PHE A 375 -2.81 -26.11 -1.42
C PHE A 375 -3.09 -25.58 -0.01
N ARG A 376 -4.19 -24.83 0.13
CA ARG A 376 -4.60 -24.29 1.43
C ARG A 376 -6.10 -24.48 1.65
N LEU A 377 -6.46 -25.11 2.77
CA LEU A 377 -7.84 -25.31 3.18
C LEU A 377 -8.22 -24.36 4.31
N ILE A 378 -9.33 -23.65 4.16
CA ILE A 378 -9.92 -22.79 5.18
C ILE A 378 -11.32 -23.29 5.50
N LEU A 379 -11.62 -23.41 6.78
CA LEU A 379 -12.89 -23.89 7.30
C LEU A 379 -13.63 -22.72 7.95
N HIS A 380 -14.93 -22.58 7.69
CA HIS A 380 -15.76 -21.49 8.23
C HIS A 380 -17.05 -22.02 8.84
N THR A 381 -17.47 -21.45 9.96
CA THR A 381 -18.79 -21.70 10.56
C THR A 381 -19.50 -20.40 10.97
N LYS A 382 -20.83 -20.40 10.83
CA LYS A 382 -21.71 -19.32 11.30
C LYS A 382 -22.15 -19.51 12.76
N LEU A 383 -21.91 -20.68 13.35
CA LEU A 383 -22.32 -20.97 14.72
C LEU A 383 -21.51 -20.09 15.68
N ALA A 384 -22.18 -19.40 16.61
CA ALA A 384 -21.49 -18.49 17.52
C ALA A 384 -20.67 -19.19 18.62
N SER A 385 -21.05 -20.42 18.98
CA SER A 385 -20.36 -21.21 20.01
C SER A 385 -20.44 -22.71 19.67
N PRO A 386 -19.78 -23.14 18.58
CA PRO A 386 -19.81 -24.54 18.15
C PRO A 386 -19.06 -25.43 19.14
N HIS A 387 -19.59 -26.62 19.42
CA HIS A 387 -18.91 -27.64 20.22
C HIS A 387 -18.25 -28.69 19.32
N TYR A 388 -16.98 -28.47 18.99
CA TYR A 388 -16.20 -29.42 18.19
C TYR A 388 -15.55 -30.51 19.03
N GLN A 389 -15.51 -31.73 18.49
CA GLN A 389 -14.82 -32.86 19.12
C GLN A 389 -13.30 -32.60 19.26
N PRO A 390 -12.64 -33.08 20.32
CA PRO A 390 -11.22 -32.83 20.58
C PRO A 390 -10.29 -33.17 19.41
N GLU A 391 -10.62 -34.21 18.63
CA GLU A 391 -9.85 -34.62 17.46
C GLU A 391 -9.79 -33.50 16.41
N LEU A 392 -10.92 -32.84 16.14
CA LEU A 392 -10.97 -31.72 15.20
C LEU A 392 -10.21 -30.50 15.74
N GLN A 393 -10.31 -30.23 17.05
CA GLN A 393 -9.56 -29.13 17.69
C GLN A 393 -8.04 -29.37 17.67
N ALA A 394 -7.62 -30.64 17.66
CA ALA A 394 -6.21 -31.01 17.53
C ALA A 394 -5.72 -30.87 16.08
N GLN A 395 -6.54 -31.27 15.10
CA GLN A 395 -6.19 -31.26 13.68
C GLN A 395 -6.22 -29.84 13.06
N CYS A 396 -7.14 -28.99 13.49
CA CYS A 396 -7.33 -27.63 12.99
C CYS A 396 -6.88 -26.56 14.00
N THR A 397 -6.54 -25.36 13.52
CA THR A 397 -6.36 -24.20 14.41
C THR A 397 -7.67 -23.42 14.47
N LEU A 398 -8.31 -23.40 15.63
CA LEU A 398 -9.54 -22.64 15.85
C LEU A 398 -9.23 -21.14 15.99
N ILE A 399 -9.97 -20.31 15.25
CA ILE A 399 -9.83 -18.85 15.27
C ILE A 399 -11.20 -18.24 15.49
N ASN A 400 -11.29 -17.39 16.52
CA ASN A 400 -12.53 -16.73 16.88
C ASN A 400 -12.62 -15.33 16.26
N PHE A 401 -13.44 -15.21 15.22
CA PHE A 401 -13.78 -13.96 14.54
C PHE A 401 -15.09 -13.33 15.05
N THR A 402 -15.62 -13.77 16.20
CA THR A 402 -16.77 -13.11 16.81
C THR A 402 -16.46 -11.65 17.11
N VAL A 403 -17.37 -10.77 16.71
CA VAL A 403 -17.25 -9.33 16.97
C VAL A 403 -17.20 -9.07 18.48
N THR A 404 -16.25 -8.25 18.92
CA THR A 404 -16.10 -7.82 20.33
C THR A 404 -16.83 -6.50 20.59
N ARG A 405 -17.05 -6.15 21.87
CA ARG A 405 -17.65 -4.86 22.25
C ARG A 405 -16.86 -3.67 21.70
N ASP A 406 -15.54 -3.69 21.89
CA ASP A 406 -14.64 -2.65 21.40
C ASP A 406 -14.62 -2.59 19.87
N GLY A 407 -14.57 -3.75 19.20
CA GLY A 407 -14.57 -3.83 17.73
C GLY A 407 -15.86 -3.31 17.12
N LEU A 408 -17.02 -3.65 17.70
CA LEU A 408 -18.30 -3.12 17.25
C LEU A 408 -18.45 -1.63 17.55
N GLU A 409 -17.95 -1.17 18.70
CA GLU A 409 -17.94 0.26 19.04
C GLU A 409 -17.22 1.08 17.97
N GLU A 410 -16.04 0.65 17.53
CA GLU A 410 -15.29 1.38 16.50
C GLU A 410 -16.00 1.36 15.13
N GLN A 411 -16.63 0.23 14.77
CA GLN A 411 -17.45 0.12 13.55
C GLN A 411 -18.67 1.05 13.60
N LEU A 412 -19.37 1.09 14.74
CA LEU A 412 -20.52 1.96 14.92
C LEU A 412 -20.10 3.43 15.00
N LEU A 413 -18.93 3.75 15.55
CA LEU A 413 -18.37 5.10 15.57
C LEU A 413 -18.14 5.62 14.15
N ALA A 414 -17.49 4.82 13.30
CA ALA A 414 -17.34 5.15 11.88
C ALA A 414 -18.71 5.39 11.22
N SER A 415 -19.72 4.56 11.53
CA SER A 415 -21.08 4.75 11.03
C SER A 415 -21.74 6.04 11.53
N VAL A 416 -21.66 6.40 12.82
CA VAL A 416 -22.22 7.67 13.33
C VAL A 416 -21.55 8.86 12.65
N VAL A 417 -20.22 8.85 12.60
CA VAL A 417 -19.44 9.96 12.05
C VAL A 417 -19.72 10.11 10.55
N SER A 418 -19.87 9.00 9.81
CA SER A 418 -20.25 9.06 8.39
C SER A 418 -21.58 9.76 8.13
N MET A 419 -22.51 9.71 9.10
CA MET A 419 -23.84 10.30 8.96
C MET A 419 -23.89 11.74 9.49
N GLU A 420 -23.23 12.02 10.62
CA GLU A 420 -23.20 13.36 11.23
C GLU A 420 -22.20 14.30 10.55
N ARG A 421 -21.03 13.78 10.19
CA ARG A 421 -19.87 14.51 9.64
C ARG A 421 -19.21 13.68 8.53
N PRO A 422 -19.89 13.52 7.37
CA PRO A 422 -19.36 12.76 6.24
C PRO A 422 -18.01 13.30 5.75
N ASP A 423 -17.78 14.61 5.90
CA ASP A 423 -16.52 15.28 5.60
C ASP A 423 -15.34 14.71 6.42
N LEU A 424 -15.54 14.50 7.73
CA LEU A 424 -14.51 13.94 8.60
C LEU A 424 -14.25 12.46 8.31
N GLU A 425 -15.31 11.69 8.01
CA GLU A 425 -15.15 10.26 7.72
C GLU A 425 -14.49 10.03 6.36
N GLN A 426 -14.84 10.80 5.34
CA GLN A 426 -14.18 10.75 4.04
C GLN A 426 -12.70 11.12 4.18
N LEU A 427 -12.39 12.22 4.90
CA LEU A 427 -11.01 12.61 5.16
C LEU A 427 -10.24 11.52 5.91
N LYS A 428 -10.85 10.85 6.89
CA LYS A 428 -10.21 9.72 7.58
C LYS A 428 -9.95 8.56 6.63
N SER A 429 -10.95 8.15 5.85
CA SER A 429 -10.82 7.03 4.92
C SER A 429 -9.74 7.27 3.86
N GLU A 430 -9.69 8.49 3.31
CA GLU A 430 -8.66 8.92 2.36
C GLU A 430 -7.28 8.89 3.04
N LEU A 431 -7.15 9.51 4.21
CA LEU A 431 -5.90 9.52 4.97
C LEU A 431 -5.41 8.12 5.33
N THR A 432 -6.29 7.22 5.77
CA THR A 432 -5.94 5.82 6.07
C THR A 432 -5.48 5.08 4.82
N THR A 433 -6.16 5.27 3.68
CA THR A 433 -5.78 4.66 2.41
C THR A 433 -4.42 5.17 1.93
N GLU A 434 -4.18 6.49 2.03
CA GLU A 434 -2.90 7.12 1.70
C GLU A 434 -1.78 6.64 2.62
N GLN A 435 -2.01 6.60 3.94
CA GLN A 435 -1.04 6.06 4.90
C GLN A 435 -0.68 4.61 4.60
N ASN A 436 -1.69 3.77 4.32
CA ASN A 436 -1.50 2.37 3.93
C ASN A 436 -0.69 2.28 2.63
N GLY A 437 -1.00 3.12 1.63
CA GLY A 437 -0.22 3.24 0.40
C GLY A 437 1.23 3.67 0.64
N PHE A 438 1.47 4.63 1.53
CA PHE A 438 2.81 5.06 1.91
C PHE A 438 3.62 3.95 2.58
N LYS A 439 3.01 3.17 3.48
CA LYS A 439 3.67 2.02 4.12
C LYS A 439 4.06 0.95 3.11
N ILE A 440 3.16 0.61 2.18
CA ILE A 440 3.41 -0.38 1.12
C ILE A 440 4.50 0.11 0.16
N THR A 441 4.44 1.38 -0.26
CA THR A 441 5.43 1.96 -1.17
C THR A 441 6.81 2.07 -0.52
N LEU A 442 6.91 2.43 0.78
CA LEU A 442 8.18 2.43 1.50
C LEU A 442 8.85 1.05 1.48
N LYS A 443 8.12 -0.02 1.84
CA LYS A 443 8.65 -1.39 1.77
C LYS A 443 9.09 -1.77 0.36
N THR A 444 8.26 -1.45 -0.64
CA THR A 444 8.58 -1.74 -2.06
C THR A 444 9.84 -1.00 -2.54
N LEU A 445 10.01 0.27 -2.14
CA LEU A 445 11.18 1.07 -2.48
C LEU A 445 12.44 0.51 -1.80
N GLU A 446 12.33 0.07 -0.54
CA GLU A 446 13.43 -0.60 0.17
C GLU A 446 13.82 -1.92 -0.49
N ASP A 447 12.86 -2.79 -0.80
CA ASP A 447 13.09 -4.06 -1.47
C ASP A 447 13.69 -3.86 -2.87
N THR A 448 13.22 -2.84 -3.60
CA THR A 448 13.77 -2.47 -4.91
C THR A 448 15.21 -1.97 -4.80
N LEU A 449 15.51 -1.16 -3.79
CA LEU A 449 16.87 -0.67 -3.53
C LEU A 449 17.82 -1.84 -3.22
N LEU A 450 17.41 -2.76 -2.35
CA LEU A 450 18.19 -3.95 -2.00
C LEU A 450 18.37 -4.90 -3.19
N SER A 451 17.30 -5.15 -3.95
CA SER A 451 17.35 -5.98 -5.15
C SER A 451 18.32 -5.39 -6.18
N ARG A 452 18.26 -4.07 -6.43
CA ARG A 452 19.17 -3.40 -7.36
C ARG A 452 20.62 -3.47 -6.92
N LEU A 453 20.90 -3.18 -5.64
CA LEU A 453 22.24 -3.34 -5.07
C LEU A 453 22.76 -4.78 -5.17
N SER A 454 21.89 -5.77 -4.96
CA SER A 454 22.26 -7.19 -5.09
C SER A 454 22.53 -7.62 -6.54
N SER A 455 21.79 -7.05 -7.50
CA SER A 455 21.94 -7.32 -8.93
C SER A 455 23.14 -6.63 -9.57
N ALA A 456 23.63 -5.56 -8.93
CA ALA A 456 24.79 -4.79 -9.37
C ALA A 456 26.09 -5.54 -9.04
N SER A 457 26.36 -6.64 -9.74
CA SER A 457 27.65 -7.34 -9.70
C SER A 457 28.55 -6.86 -10.85
N GLY A 458 29.59 -6.07 -10.57
CA GLY A 458 30.52 -5.57 -11.58
C GLY A 458 30.99 -4.13 -11.34
N ASP A 459 31.19 -3.37 -12.43
CA ASP A 459 31.59 -1.95 -12.38
C ASP A 459 30.40 -1.06 -12.00
N PHE A 460 30.20 -0.91 -10.68
CA PHE A 460 29.17 -0.07 -10.08
C PHE A 460 29.23 1.40 -10.57
N LEU A 461 30.43 1.90 -10.84
CA LEU A 461 30.67 3.30 -11.18
C LEU A 461 30.48 3.59 -12.69
N GLY A 462 30.28 2.55 -13.51
CA GLY A 462 29.95 2.69 -14.91
C GLY A 462 28.45 2.88 -15.18
N ASP A 463 27.59 2.52 -14.22
CA ASP A 463 26.13 2.58 -14.35
C ASP A 463 25.56 3.86 -13.74
N THR A 464 25.55 4.93 -14.55
CA THR A 464 24.98 6.22 -14.17
C THR A 464 23.49 6.14 -13.85
N GLU A 465 22.77 5.24 -14.53
CA GLU A 465 21.33 5.06 -14.38
C GLU A 465 20.99 4.44 -13.02
N LEU A 466 21.81 3.50 -12.55
CA LEU A 466 21.67 2.94 -11.21
C LEU A 466 21.83 4.01 -10.12
N VAL A 467 22.85 4.88 -10.20
CA VAL A 467 23.10 5.91 -9.18
C VAL A 467 21.99 6.96 -9.15
N GLU A 468 21.53 7.42 -10.32
CA GLU A 468 20.42 8.37 -10.40
C GLU A 468 19.12 7.77 -9.86
N ASN A 469 18.83 6.51 -10.18
CA ASN A 469 17.66 5.81 -9.67
C ASN A 469 17.71 5.53 -8.16
N LEU A 470 18.90 5.31 -7.58
CA LEU A 470 19.06 5.18 -6.13
C LEU A 470 18.80 6.51 -5.41
N GLU A 471 19.28 7.62 -5.97
CA GLU A 471 19.01 8.96 -5.42
C GLU A 471 17.53 9.31 -5.47
N THR A 472 16.84 9.01 -6.57
CA THR A 472 15.39 9.25 -6.68
C THR A 472 14.61 8.37 -5.70
N THR A 473 14.92 7.07 -5.64
CA THR A 473 14.29 6.12 -4.68
C THR A 473 14.45 6.61 -3.24
N LYS A 474 15.65 7.06 -2.86
CA LYS A 474 15.94 7.61 -1.53
C LYS A 474 15.18 8.89 -1.25
N ARG A 475 15.19 9.85 -2.19
CA ARG A 475 14.48 11.13 -2.01
C ARG A 475 12.98 10.86 -1.83
N THR A 476 12.40 10.02 -2.68
CA THR A 476 10.99 9.62 -2.57
C THR A 476 10.70 8.92 -1.24
N ALA A 477 11.56 8.02 -0.76
CA ALA A 477 11.38 7.37 0.55
C ALA A 477 11.41 8.40 1.71
N ALA A 478 12.34 9.35 1.70
CA ALA A 478 12.43 10.41 2.70
C ALA A 478 11.18 11.32 2.69
N ASP A 479 10.74 11.73 1.51
CA ASP A 479 9.53 12.56 1.34
C ASP A 479 8.28 11.82 1.84
N ILE A 480 8.16 10.52 1.53
CA ILE A 480 7.05 9.69 2.02
C ILE A 480 7.12 9.54 3.55
N GLN A 481 8.31 9.36 4.12
CA GLN A 481 8.46 9.22 5.56
C GLN A 481 8.09 10.50 6.32
N GLU A 482 8.36 11.68 5.75
CA GLU A 482 7.88 12.96 6.29
C GLU A 482 6.35 13.06 6.20
N LYS A 483 5.76 12.73 5.05
CA LYS A 483 4.30 12.69 4.87
C LYS A 483 3.61 11.72 5.83
N VAL A 484 4.21 10.56 6.12
CA VAL A 484 3.68 9.61 7.11
C VAL A 484 3.66 10.22 8.51
N LYS A 485 4.66 11.03 8.88
CA LYS A 485 4.66 11.74 10.17
C LYS A 485 3.57 12.80 10.24
N GLU A 486 3.39 13.59 9.18
CA GLU A 486 2.32 14.59 9.08
C GLU A 486 0.93 13.95 9.11
N ALA A 487 0.77 12.84 8.38
CA ALA A 487 -0.47 12.07 8.36
C ALA A 487 -0.86 11.56 9.76
N LYS A 488 0.10 11.10 10.57
CA LYS A 488 -0.14 10.69 11.97
C LYS A 488 -0.64 11.84 12.84
N VAL A 489 -0.11 13.05 12.66
CA VAL A 489 -0.57 14.23 13.42
C VAL A 489 -1.99 14.63 13.00
N THR A 490 -2.27 14.58 11.70
CA THR A 490 -3.61 14.85 11.16
C THR A 490 -4.62 13.81 11.63
N GLU A 491 -4.24 12.54 11.62
CA GLU A 491 -5.07 11.43 12.12
C GLU A 491 -5.42 11.62 13.60
N ALA A 492 -4.47 12.04 14.44
CA ALA A 492 -4.73 12.31 15.84
C ALA A 492 -5.80 13.41 16.03
N LYS A 493 -5.75 14.48 15.24
CA LYS A 493 -6.76 15.56 15.27
C LYS A 493 -8.13 15.08 14.78
N ILE A 494 -8.17 14.25 13.73
CA ILE A 494 -9.42 13.65 13.22
C ILE A 494 -10.02 12.73 14.28
N ASN A 495 -9.19 11.91 14.93
CA ASN A 495 -9.64 11.02 16.00
C ASN A 495 -10.19 11.83 17.18
N GLU A 496 -9.53 12.91 17.61
CA GLU A 496 -10.07 13.81 18.65
C GLU A 496 -11.47 14.34 18.30
N ALA A 497 -11.72 14.72 17.04
CA ALA A 497 -13.05 15.12 16.60
C ALA A 497 -14.05 13.95 16.64
N ARG A 498 -13.64 12.74 16.24
CA ARG A 498 -14.47 11.52 16.30
C ARG A 498 -14.82 11.11 17.73
N GLU A 499 -13.91 11.28 18.68
CA GLU A 499 -14.09 10.89 20.09
C GLU A 499 -15.34 11.52 20.72
N HIS A 500 -15.76 12.70 20.24
CA HIS A 500 -16.99 13.35 20.71
C HIS A 500 -18.26 12.51 20.46
N TYR A 501 -18.27 11.66 19.41
CA TYR A 501 -19.37 10.76 19.08
C TYR A 501 -19.21 9.36 19.67
N ARG A 502 -18.05 9.03 20.25
CA ARG A 502 -17.79 7.71 20.88
C ARG A 502 -18.85 7.30 21.90
N PRO A 503 -19.41 8.18 22.76
CA PRO A 503 -20.47 7.79 23.68
C PRO A 503 -21.69 7.16 22.98
N ALA A 504 -22.08 7.67 21.81
CA ALA A 504 -23.19 7.13 21.03
C ALA A 504 -22.89 5.72 20.50
N ALA A 505 -21.67 5.51 20.00
CA ALA A 505 -21.21 4.21 19.52
C ALA A 505 -21.04 3.19 20.65
N ALA A 506 -20.47 3.60 21.79
CA ALA A 506 -20.31 2.77 22.99
C ALA A 506 -21.67 2.32 23.54
N ARG A 507 -22.65 3.25 23.59
CA ARG A 507 -24.03 2.92 23.95
C ARG A 507 -24.62 1.91 22.98
N ALA A 508 -24.50 2.13 21.67
CA ALA A 508 -25.06 1.23 20.68
C ALA A 508 -24.42 -0.18 20.73
N SER A 509 -23.10 -0.25 20.91
CA SER A 509 -22.40 -1.53 21.12
C SER A 509 -22.94 -2.25 22.35
N LEU A 510 -23.05 -1.58 23.50
CA LEU A 510 -23.65 -2.15 24.71
C LEU A 510 -25.04 -2.72 24.44
N LEU A 511 -25.92 -1.95 23.78
CA LEU A 511 -27.28 -2.35 23.47
C LEU A 511 -27.34 -3.60 22.58
N TYR A 512 -26.48 -3.69 21.56
CA TYR A 512 -26.38 -4.87 20.70
C TYR A 512 -26.01 -6.12 21.51
N PHE A 513 -25.02 -6.03 22.40
CA PHE A 513 -24.61 -7.20 23.19
C PHE A 513 -25.67 -7.63 24.20
N ILE A 514 -26.40 -6.69 24.81
CA ILE A 514 -27.56 -7.03 25.66
C ILE A 514 -28.61 -7.77 24.83
N MET A 515 -28.92 -7.25 23.63
CA MET A 515 -29.88 -7.88 22.71
C MET A 515 -29.41 -9.29 22.27
N ASN A 516 -28.12 -9.47 21.96
CA ASN A 516 -27.56 -10.76 21.57
C ASN A 516 -27.57 -11.79 22.72
N ASP A 517 -27.38 -11.33 23.97
CA ASP A 517 -27.44 -12.18 25.16
C ASP A 517 -28.85 -12.68 25.49
N LEU A 518 -29.91 -12.12 24.87
CA LEU A 518 -31.29 -12.56 25.10
C LEU A 518 -31.54 -14.00 24.66
N ASN A 519 -30.73 -14.54 23.75
CA ASN A 519 -30.83 -15.95 23.36
C ASN A 519 -30.63 -16.94 24.53
N LYS A 520 -29.98 -16.49 25.62
CA LYS A 520 -29.81 -17.25 26.87
C LYS A 520 -31.12 -17.39 27.65
N ILE A 521 -32.07 -16.48 27.44
CA ILE A 521 -33.40 -16.52 28.06
C ILE A 521 -34.31 -17.42 27.23
N HIS A 522 -34.39 -17.18 25.91
CA HIS A 522 -35.25 -17.96 25.03
C HIS A 522 -34.61 -18.15 23.64
N PRO A 523 -34.64 -19.37 23.04
CA PRO A 523 -34.01 -19.63 21.74
C PRO A 523 -34.54 -18.78 20.57
N MET A 524 -35.77 -18.27 20.66
CA MET A 524 -36.36 -17.38 19.65
C MET A 524 -35.72 -15.99 19.60
N TYR A 525 -35.02 -15.58 20.67
CA TYR A 525 -34.42 -14.26 20.80
C TYR A 525 -33.04 -14.19 20.13
N GLN A 526 -33.00 -14.51 18.84
CA GLN A 526 -31.80 -14.40 18.01
C GLN A 526 -31.88 -13.14 17.18
N PHE A 527 -30.89 -12.28 17.25
CA PHE A 527 -30.86 -11.03 16.49
C PHE A 527 -29.57 -10.95 15.67
N SER A 528 -29.67 -10.51 14.41
CA SER A 528 -28.49 -10.30 13.57
C SER A 528 -27.90 -8.90 13.78
N LEU A 529 -26.58 -8.81 13.60
CA LEU A 529 -25.90 -7.52 13.53
C LEU A 529 -26.40 -6.68 12.35
N LYS A 530 -26.68 -7.32 11.20
CA LYS A 530 -27.21 -6.65 10.00
C LYS A 530 -28.53 -5.91 10.29
N ALA A 531 -29.48 -6.57 10.94
CA ALA A 531 -30.75 -5.93 11.29
C ALA A 531 -30.56 -4.82 12.33
N PHE A 532 -29.68 -5.04 13.31
CA PHE A 532 -29.32 -4.01 14.29
C PHE A 532 -28.72 -2.77 13.64
N SER A 533 -27.80 -2.92 12.68
CA SER A 533 -27.17 -1.80 11.98
C SER A 533 -28.20 -0.93 11.23
N VAL A 534 -29.23 -1.54 10.64
CA VAL A 534 -30.32 -0.80 9.97
C VAL A 534 -31.14 0.00 10.99
N VAL A 535 -31.52 -0.61 12.12
CA VAL A 535 -32.26 0.07 13.20
C VAL A 535 -31.44 1.22 13.77
N PHE A 536 -30.13 1.00 13.96
CA PHE A 536 -29.19 1.99 14.43
C PHE A 536 -29.08 3.19 13.49
N GLN A 537 -28.90 2.97 12.18
CA GLN A 537 -28.85 4.04 11.19
C GLN A 537 -30.15 4.85 11.19
N LYS A 538 -31.32 4.20 11.17
CA LYS A 538 -32.61 4.88 11.29
C LYS A 538 -32.74 5.70 12.58
N ALA A 539 -32.19 5.21 13.69
CA ALA A 539 -32.21 5.92 14.97
C ALA A 539 -31.34 7.19 14.96
N VAL A 540 -30.20 7.15 14.27
CA VAL A 540 -29.32 8.32 14.06
C VAL A 540 -30.01 9.35 13.15
N GLU A 541 -30.62 8.91 12.04
CA GLU A 541 -31.35 9.78 11.10
C GLU A 541 -32.53 10.50 11.75
N ARG A 542 -33.30 9.78 12.58
CA ARG A 542 -34.50 10.33 13.24
C ARG A 542 -34.20 11.10 14.53
N ALA A 543 -32.95 11.15 14.98
CA ALA A 543 -32.58 11.90 16.18
C ALA A 543 -32.74 13.41 15.97
N ALA A 544 -33.26 14.11 16.98
CA ALA A 544 -33.51 15.56 16.90
C ALA A 544 -32.18 16.34 16.70
N PRO A 545 -32.07 17.17 15.63
CA PRO A 545 -30.87 17.96 15.37
C PRO A 545 -30.69 19.05 16.43
N ASP A 546 -29.43 19.35 16.75
CA ASP A 546 -29.05 20.41 17.70
C ASP A 546 -27.71 21.01 17.29
N GLU A 547 -27.52 22.32 17.47
CA GLU A 547 -26.26 23.02 17.14
C GLU A 547 -25.17 22.74 18.19
N ALA A 548 -25.56 22.51 19.45
CA ALA A 548 -24.62 22.22 20.52
C ALA A 548 -24.25 20.73 20.50
N LEU A 549 -22.98 20.43 20.18
CA LEU A 549 -22.46 19.06 20.09
C LEU A 549 -22.82 18.17 21.31
N PRO A 550 -22.68 18.63 22.57
CA PRO A 550 -23.05 17.80 23.74
C PRO A 550 -24.55 17.45 23.76
N GLN A 551 -25.41 18.38 23.37
CA GLN A 551 -26.85 18.17 23.33
C GLN A 551 -27.24 17.27 22.15
N ARG A 552 -26.60 17.44 20.98
CA ARG A 552 -26.75 16.53 19.84
C ARG A 552 -26.40 15.09 20.21
N VAL A 553 -25.27 14.87 20.90
CA VAL A 553 -24.86 13.54 21.38
C VAL A 553 -25.88 12.97 22.38
N SER A 554 -26.43 13.80 23.29
CA SER A 554 -27.50 13.38 24.20
C SER A 554 -28.77 12.94 23.45
N ASN A 555 -29.17 13.68 22.42
CA ASN A 555 -30.32 13.35 21.57
C ASN A 555 -30.08 12.03 20.80
N LEU A 556 -28.87 11.82 20.29
CA LEU A 556 -28.45 10.57 19.65
C LEU A 556 -28.54 9.38 20.62
N LEU A 557 -27.99 9.53 21.83
CA LEU A 557 -28.04 8.50 22.87
C LEU A 557 -29.49 8.10 23.20
N HIS A 558 -30.37 9.09 23.36
CA HIS A 558 -31.78 8.86 23.65
C HIS A 558 -32.49 8.16 22.48
N SER A 559 -32.29 8.65 21.25
CA SER A 559 -32.89 8.08 20.05
C SER A 559 -32.46 6.63 19.83
N ILE A 560 -31.15 6.37 19.84
CA ILE A 560 -30.58 5.02 19.69
C ILE A 560 -31.17 4.06 20.74
N THR A 561 -31.20 4.48 22.01
CA THR A 561 -31.76 3.65 23.09
C THR A 561 -33.24 3.36 22.87
N CYS A 562 -34.02 4.35 22.46
CA CYS A 562 -35.47 4.20 22.22
C CYS A 562 -35.77 3.27 21.04
N PHE A 563 -35.11 3.46 19.89
CA PHE A 563 -35.32 2.63 18.70
C PHE A 563 -34.90 1.18 18.91
N VAL A 564 -33.72 0.94 19.52
CA VAL A 564 -33.27 -0.42 19.81
C VAL A 564 -34.18 -1.09 20.86
N PHE A 565 -34.64 -0.33 21.86
CA PHE A 565 -35.62 -0.82 22.83
C PHE A 565 -36.93 -1.24 22.17
N GLN A 566 -37.51 -0.40 21.32
CA GLN A 566 -38.75 -0.68 20.58
C GLN A 566 -38.59 -1.89 19.65
N TYR A 567 -37.50 -1.93 18.88
CA TYR A 567 -37.17 -3.03 17.98
C TYR A 567 -37.07 -4.37 18.73
N THR A 568 -36.39 -4.36 19.88
CA THR A 568 -36.17 -5.58 20.68
C THR A 568 -37.46 -6.03 21.35
N THR A 569 -38.14 -5.13 22.08
CA THR A 569 -39.37 -5.46 22.83
C THR A 569 -40.52 -5.93 21.93
N ARG A 570 -40.56 -5.54 20.66
CA ARG A 570 -41.51 -6.07 19.67
C ARG A 570 -41.38 -7.59 19.47
N GLY A 571 -40.19 -8.14 19.61
CA GLY A 571 -39.90 -9.57 19.45
C GLY A 571 -39.90 -10.37 20.76
N LEU A 572 -40.10 -9.73 21.91
CA LEU A 572 -40.08 -10.39 23.22
C LEU A 572 -41.49 -10.76 23.69
N PHE A 573 -41.57 -11.87 24.43
CA PHE A 573 -42.75 -12.22 25.22
C PHE A 573 -42.98 -11.20 26.34
N GLU A 574 -44.24 -11.01 26.73
CA GLU A 574 -44.63 -10.01 27.72
C GLU A 574 -43.95 -10.25 29.09
N CYS A 575 -43.71 -11.52 29.45
CA CYS A 575 -43.02 -11.88 30.70
C CYS A 575 -41.55 -11.41 30.75
N ASP A 576 -40.89 -11.30 29.60
CA ASP A 576 -39.44 -11.03 29.53
C ASP A 576 -39.15 -9.54 29.31
N LYS A 577 -40.14 -8.76 28.85
CA LYS A 577 -39.96 -7.33 28.57
C LYS A 577 -39.42 -6.56 29.75
N LEU A 578 -39.99 -6.74 30.95
CA LEU A 578 -39.52 -6.02 32.14
C LEU A 578 -38.10 -6.42 32.54
N THR A 579 -37.76 -7.70 32.42
CA THR A 579 -36.41 -8.23 32.69
C THR A 579 -35.40 -7.58 31.74
N TYR A 580 -35.72 -7.52 30.45
CA TYR A 580 -34.90 -6.82 29.45
C TYR A 580 -34.76 -5.34 29.77
N THR A 581 -35.86 -4.62 30.05
CA THR A 581 -35.81 -3.18 30.34
C THR A 581 -35.03 -2.88 31.62
N ALA A 582 -35.14 -3.73 32.65
CA ALA A 582 -34.36 -3.61 33.88
C ALA A 582 -32.87 -3.80 33.59
N GLN A 583 -32.51 -4.86 32.86
CA GLN A 583 -31.13 -5.14 32.48
C GLN A 583 -30.54 -4.01 31.62
N LEU A 584 -31.31 -3.50 30.67
CA LEU A 584 -30.98 -2.31 29.87
C LEU A 584 -30.62 -1.13 30.77
N ALA A 585 -31.49 -0.80 31.73
CA ALA A 585 -31.27 0.30 32.67
C ALA A 585 -30.02 0.08 33.52
N PHE A 586 -29.85 -1.10 34.12
CA PHE A 586 -28.69 -1.40 34.96
C PHE A 586 -27.38 -1.30 34.19
N GLN A 587 -27.30 -1.88 33.00
CA GLN A 587 -26.09 -1.82 32.17
C GLN A 587 -25.80 -0.39 31.71
N ILE A 588 -26.82 0.39 31.37
CA ILE A 588 -26.66 1.80 31.00
C ILE A 588 -26.08 2.61 32.15
N LEU A 589 -26.61 2.43 33.36
CA LEU A 589 -26.17 3.14 34.56
C LEU A 589 -24.78 2.70 35.03
N LEU A 590 -24.43 1.42 34.89
CA LEU A 590 -23.09 0.91 35.14
C LEU A 590 -22.07 1.55 34.20
N MET A 591 -22.40 1.65 32.90
CA MET A 591 -21.53 2.29 31.91
C MET A 591 -21.29 3.77 32.24
N ASN A 592 -22.32 4.46 32.75
CA ASN A 592 -22.22 5.85 33.21
C ASN A 592 -21.56 6.00 34.59
N LYS A 593 -21.25 4.89 35.28
CA LYS A 593 -20.76 4.86 36.68
C LYS A 593 -21.72 5.55 37.67
N GLU A 594 -23.01 5.49 37.41
CA GLU A 594 -24.08 6.03 38.29
C GLU A 594 -24.53 5.05 39.37
N VAL A 595 -24.12 3.79 39.26
CA VAL A 595 -24.54 2.66 40.10
C VAL A 595 -23.30 1.91 40.58
N ASP A 596 -23.29 1.53 41.85
CA ASP A 596 -22.25 0.66 42.42
C ASP A 596 -22.46 -0.80 41.98
N PRO A 597 -21.45 -1.45 41.36
CA PRO A 597 -21.50 -2.87 41.01
C PRO A 597 -21.82 -3.80 42.19
N LEU A 598 -21.38 -3.48 43.41
CA LEU A 598 -21.61 -4.30 44.61
C LEU A 598 -23.08 -4.24 45.05
N GLU A 599 -23.68 -3.05 45.03
CA GLU A 599 -25.11 -2.88 45.33
C GLU A 599 -26.00 -3.62 44.32
N LEU A 600 -25.63 -3.56 43.03
CA LEU A 600 -26.33 -4.29 41.99
C LEU A 600 -26.18 -5.81 42.14
N ASP A 601 -24.99 -6.30 42.47
CA ASP A 601 -24.77 -7.73 42.72
C ASP A 601 -25.64 -8.24 43.89
N PHE A 602 -25.78 -7.45 44.95
CA PHE A 602 -26.71 -7.75 46.03
C PHE A 602 -28.16 -7.83 45.53
N LEU A 603 -28.62 -6.86 44.73
CA LEU A 603 -30.00 -6.88 44.21
C LEU A 603 -30.27 -8.15 43.38
N LEU A 604 -29.30 -8.57 42.55
CA LEU A 604 -29.44 -9.70 41.63
C LEU A 604 -29.28 -11.06 42.32
N ARG A 605 -28.25 -11.24 43.15
CA ARG A 605 -27.99 -12.52 43.85
C ARG A 605 -28.83 -12.68 45.12
N TYR A 606 -29.18 -11.57 45.75
CA TYR A 606 -29.88 -11.49 47.03
C TYR A 606 -29.31 -12.44 48.10
N PRO A 607 -28.08 -12.20 48.59
CA PRO A 607 -27.51 -12.99 49.67
C PRO A 607 -28.33 -12.83 50.95
N VAL A 608 -28.62 -13.96 51.61
CA VAL A 608 -29.40 -14.00 52.87
C VAL A 608 -28.54 -14.65 53.95
N LEU A 609 -28.43 -14.00 55.11
CA LEU A 609 -27.72 -14.56 56.26
C LEU A 609 -28.60 -15.64 56.93
N PRO A 610 -28.20 -16.92 56.94
CA PRO A 610 -28.99 -17.99 57.52
C PRO A 610 -28.94 -17.98 59.06
N GLY A 611 -29.97 -18.55 59.70
CA GLY A 611 -29.99 -18.76 61.16
C GLY A 611 -30.33 -17.53 62.01
N VAL A 612 -30.78 -16.42 61.39
CA VAL A 612 -31.18 -15.21 62.11
C VAL A 612 -32.70 -15.18 62.32
N SER A 613 -33.14 -14.99 63.57
CA SER A 613 -34.55 -14.72 63.87
C SER A 613 -34.88 -13.25 63.67
N SER A 614 -36.08 -12.98 63.16
CA SER A 614 -36.60 -11.62 63.01
C SER A 614 -37.01 -11.11 64.39
N PRO A 615 -36.54 -9.92 64.82
CA PRO A 615 -36.95 -9.27 66.06
C PRO A 615 -38.31 -8.56 65.91
N VAL A 616 -38.81 -8.43 64.67
CA VAL A 616 -40.10 -7.82 64.34
C VAL A 616 -41.06 -8.85 63.75
N ASP A 617 -42.34 -8.70 64.06
CA ASP A 617 -43.45 -9.59 63.67
C ASP A 617 -43.90 -9.43 62.21
N PHE A 618 -43.69 -8.26 61.60
CA PHE A 618 -44.11 -7.95 60.23
C PHE A 618 -43.09 -8.37 59.15
N LEU A 619 -41.91 -8.90 59.53
CA LEU A 619 -40.91 -9.44 58.60
C LEU A 619 -40.65 -10.92 58.88
N SER A 620 -40.51 -11.71 57.80
CA SER A 620 -40.09 -13.10 57.91
C SER A 620 -38.61 -13.21 58.33
N HIS A 621 -38.23 -14.34 58.92
CA HIS A 621 -36.83 -14.64 59.23
C HIS A 621 -35.91 -14.57 58.00
N HIS A 622 -36.44 -14.97 56.83
CA HIS A 622 -35.72 -14.89 55.56
C HIS A 622 -35.48 -13.43 55.13
N CYS A 623 -36.52 -12.60 55.11
CA CYS A 623 -36.40 -11.17 54.79
C CYS A 623 -35.42 -10.47 55.75
N TRP A 624 -35.48 -10.83 57.03
CA TRP A 624 -34.56 -10.30 58.04
C TRP A 624 -33.10 -10.72 57.82
N GLY A 625 -32.86 -11.96 57.41
CA GLY A 625 -31.53 -12.42 56.96
C GLY A 625 -31.00 -11.61 55.78
N GLY A 626 -31.88 -11.20 54.85
CA GLY A 626 -31.56 -10.28 53.76
C GLY A 626 -31.23 -8.86 54.24
N VAL A 627 -31.98 -8.32 55.22
CA VAL A 627 -31.68 -7.03 55.86
C VAL A 627 -30.31 -7.06 56.54
N LYS A 628 -29.98 -8.13 57.27
CA LYS A 628 -28.66 -8.28 57.92
C LYS A 628 -27.53 -8.37 56.90
N SER A 629 -27.74 -9.07 55.78
CA SER A 629 -26.76 -9.11 54.70
C SER A 629 -26.60 -7.73 54.05
N LEU A 630 -27.68 -6.97 53.88
CA LEU A 630 -27.62 -5.61 53.37
C LEU A 630 -26.84 -4.69 54.30
N CYS A 631 -27.01 -4.83 55.62
CA CYS A 631 -26.28 -4.05 56.64
C CYS A 631 -24.76 -4.28 56.64
N ALA A 632 -24.25 -5.32 55.98
CA ALA A 632 -22.81 -5.53 55.81
C ALA A 632 -22.16 -4.50 54.89
N MET A 633 -22.95 -3.84 54.04
CA MET A 633 -22.50 -2.74 53.19
C MET A 633 -22.48 -1.43 53.98
N ASP A 634 -21.46 -0.61 53.75
CA ASP A 634 -21.24 0.61 54.52
C ASP A 634 -22.41 1.60 54.42
N ASP A 635 -23.04 1.70 53.25
CA ASP A 635 -24.20 2.56 53.02
C ASP A 635 -25.45 2.13 53.80
N PHE A 636 -25.56 0.86 54.21
CA PHE A 636 -26.75 0.33 54.89
C PHE A 636 -26.50 0.00 56.37
N ARG A 637 -25.37 0.46 56.91
CA ARG A 637 -25.01 0.24 58.31
C ARG A 637 -26.11 0.80 59.23
N ASN A 638 -26.48 0.03 60.25
CA ASN A 638 -27.54 0.31 61.22
C ASN A 638 -28.99 0.27 60.69
N LEU A 639 -29.24 -0.20 59.46
CA LEU A 639 -30.62 -0.39 58.96
C LEU A 639 -31.42 -1.34 59.84
N ASP A 640 -30.79 -2.43 60.28
CA ASP A 640 -31.36 -3.39 61.23
C ASP A 640 -31.76 -2.72 62.56
N ARG A 641 -30.88 -1.91 63.14
CA ARG A 641 -31.13 -1.19 64.40
C ARG A 641 -32.27 -0.18 64.27
N ASP A 642 -32.39 0.52 63.14
CA ASP A 642 -33.50 1.46 62.93
C ASP A 642 -34.83 0.74 62.65
N ILE A 643 -34.83 -0.41 61.97
CA ILE A 643 -36.04 -1.22 61.81
C ILE A 643 -36.56 -1.70 63.18
N GLU A 644 -35.65 -2.10 64.07
CA GLU A 644 -35.99 -2.46 65.46
C GLU A 644 -36.47 -1.24 66.27
N GLY A 645 -35.70 -0.15 66.27
CA GLY A 645 -35.97 1.05 67.08
C GLY A 645 -37.20 1.85 66.62
N SER A 646 -37.47 1.86 65.31
CA SER A 646 -38.55 2.62 64.66
C SER A 646 -39.64 1.72 64.06
N SER A 647 -39.88 0.55 64.67
CA SER A 647 -40.71 -0.53 64.14
C SER A 647 -42.11 -0.10 63.63
N LYS A 648 -42.78 0.84 64.30
CA LYS A 648 -44.11 1.34 63.86
C LYS A 648 -44.09 2.00 62.47
N ARG A 649 -43.03 2.73 62.11
CA ARG A 649 -42.91 3.42 60.82
C ARG A 649 -42.58 2.45 59.70
N TRP A 650 -41.65 1.53 59.97
CA TRP A 650 -41.29 0.47 59.04
C TRP A 650 -42.44 -0.50 58.81
N ARG A 651 -43.23 -0.82 59.85
CA ARG A 651 -44.47 -1.57 59.71
C ARG A 651 -45.44 -0.89 58.76
N LYS A 652 -45.67 0.42 58.91
CA LYS A 652 -46.55 1.18 57.99
C LYS A 652 -46.10 1.07 56.53
N LEU A 653 -44.79 1.18 56.27
CA LEU A 653 -44.24 1.01 54.93
C LEU A 653 -44.45 -0.43 54.43
N VAL A 654 -44.09 -1.43 55.24
CA VAL A 654 -44.18 -2.84 54.86
C VAL A 654 -45.62 -3.29 54.67
N GLU A 655 -46.59 -2.76 55.42
CA GLU A 655 -48.02 -3.07 55.31
C GLU A 655 -48.74 -2.24 54.23
N SER A 656 -48.07 -1.25 53.62
CA SER A 656 -48.64 -0.46 52.53
C SER A 656 -48.96 -1.33 51.31
N GLU A 657 -49.99 -0.94 50.55
CA GLU A 657 -50.34 -1.57 49.28
C GLU A 657 -49.36 -1.23 48.15
N CYS A 658 -48.79 -0.02 48.19
CA CYS A 658 -47.86 0.51 47.18
C CYS A 658 -46.58 1.06 47.84
N PRO A 659 -45.82 0.22 48.57
CA PRO A 659 -44.64 0.65 49.31
C PRO A 659 -43.56 1.27 48.42
N GLU A 660 -43.49 0.88 47.14
CA GLU A 660 -42.54 1.43 46.17
C GLU A 660 -42.71 2.93 45.89
N LYS A 661 -43.91 3.49 46.15
CA LYS A 661 -44.22 4.92 45.98
C LYS A 661 -44.07 5.73 47.27
N GLU A 662 -43.91 5.05 48.40
CA GLU A 662 -43.75 5.70 49.69
C GLU A 662 -42.27 6.06 49.96
N PRO A 663 -41.98 7.23 50.54
CA PRO A 663 -40.62 7.59 50.91
C PRO A 663 -40.13 6.72 52.09
N LEU A 664 -38.87 6.30 52.04
CA LEU A 664 -38.27 5.55 53.15
C LEU A 664 -38.27 6.39 54.45
N PRO A 665 -38.34 5.77 55.65
CA PRO A 665 -38.32 6.49 56.92
C PRO A 665 -37.00 7.23 57.20
N GLN A 666 -37.07 8.29 57.99
CA GLN A 666 -35.92 8.95 58.64
C GLN A 666 -34.74 9.30 57.70
N GLU A 667 -33.53 8.84 58.04
CA GLU A 667 -32.26 9.09 57.35
C GLU A 667 -32.17 8.34 56.01
N TRP A 668 -33.05 7.36 55.77
CA TRP A 668 -33.09 6.54 54.56
C TRP A 668 -33.77 7.23 53.37
N LYS A 669 -34.35 8.42 53.57
CA LYS A 669 -35.00 9.22 52.51
C LYS A 669 -34.06 9.59 51.37
N ASN A 670 -32.79 9.84 51.67
CA ASN A 670 -31.80 10.33 50.70
C ASN A 670 -31.11 9.21 49.92
N LYS A 671 -31.56 7.95 50.08
CA LYS A 671 -30.99 6.81 49.36
C LYS A 671 -31.25 6.87 47.86
N THR A 672 -30.27 6.42 47.09
CA THR A 672 -30.38 6.40 45.62
C THR A 672 -31.51 5.48 45.17
N ALA A 673 -31.93 5.60 43.91
CA ALA A 673 -32.98 4.74 43.35
C ALA A 673 -32.63 3.24 43.43
N LEU A 674 -31.35 2.88 43.24
CA LEU A 674 -30.89 1.50 43.37
C LEU A 674 -30.87 1.04 44.82
N GLN A 675 -30.38 1.88 45.74
CA GLN A 675 -30.37 1.56 47.16
C GLN A 675 -31.79 1.33 47.70
N ARG A 676 -32.76 2.14 47.24
CA ARG A 676 -34.18 1.92 47.53
C ARG A 676 -34.69 0.58 46.99
N LEU A 677 -34.27 0.16 45.80
CA LEU A 677 -34.57 -1.19 45.29
C LEU A 677 -33.98 -2.29 46.17
N CYS A 678 -32.74 -2.15 46.66
CA CYS A 678 -32.12 -3.13 47.57
C CYS A 678 -32.91 -3.27 48.88
N VAL A 679 -33.36 -2.15 49.46
CA VAL A 679 -34.22 -2.13 50.64
C VAL A 679 -35.57 -2.79 50.35
N MET A 680 -36.21 -2.45 49.22
CA MET A 680 -37.47 -3.06 48.80
C MET A 680 -37.34 -4.57 48.59
N ARG A 681 -36.23 -5.04 48.02
CA ARG A 681 -35.94 -6.46 47.83
C ARG A 681 -35.82 -7.20 49.16
N ALA A 682 -35.26 -6.55 50.18
CA ALA A 682 -35.13 -7.11 51.52
C ALA A 682 -36.45 -7.11 52.30
N LEU A 683 -37.31 -6.11 52.11
CA LEU A 683 -38.53 -5.94 52.90
C LEU A 683 -39.80 -6.53 52.27
N ARG A 684 -40.04 -6.27 50.98
CA ARG A 684 -41.25 -6.66 50.21
C ARG A 684 -40.87 -7.23 48.84
N PRO A 685 -40.29 -8.45 48.79
CA PRO A 685 -39.85 -9.07 47.54
C PRO A 685 -41.00 -9.30 46.53
N ASP A 686 -42.25 -9.39 47.01
CA ASP A 686 -43.46 -9.54 46.21
C ASP A 686 -43.81 -8.30 45.36
N ARG A 687 -43.35 -7.10 45.77
CA ARG A 687 -43.59 -5.84 45.05
C ARG A 687 -42.49 -5.46 44.07
N MET A 688 -41.49 -6.33 43.88
CA MET A 688 -40.31 -6.01 43.07
C MET A 688 -40.62 -5.69 41.61
N THR A 689 -41.63 -6.32 41.01
CA THR A 689 -42.05 -6.02 39.63
C THR A 689 -42.47 -4.56 39.47
N TYR A 690 -43.19 -4.00 40.46
CA TYR A 690 -43.61 -2.60 40.46
C TYR A 690 -42.44 -1.67 40.82
N ALA A 691 -41.63 -2.05 41.82
CA ALA A 691 -40.47 -1.25 42.22
C ALA A 691 -39.44 -1.11 41.07
N VAL A 692 -39.16 -2.18 40.33
CA VAL A 692 -38.26 -2.15 39.16
C VAL A 692 -38.87 -1.32 38.04
N ARG A 693 -40.19 -1.40 37.82
CA ARG A 693 -40.89 -0.56 36.86
C ARG A 693 -40.74 0.93 37.20
N ASP A 694 -40.99 1.31 38.45
CA ASP A 694 -40.86 2.69 38.92
C ASP A 694 -39.39 3.16 38.84
N PHE A 695 -38.42 2.27 39.12
CA PHE A 695 -37.00 2.55 38.94
C PHE A 695 -36.64 2.86 37.49
N VAL A 696 -37.12 2.05 36.56
CA VAL A 696 -36.91 2.26 35.11
C VAL A 696 -37.56 3.56 34.67
N GLU A 697 -38.80 3.83 35.10
CA GLU A 697 -39.50 5.07 34.78
C GLU A 697 -38.74 6.30 35.30
N GLN A 698 -38.20 6.24 36.51
CA GLN A 698 -37.42 7.32 37.09
C GLN A 698 -36.08 7.55 36.35
N LYS A 699 -35.42 6.48 35.89
CA LYS A 699 -34.05 6.56 35.33
C LYS A 699 -34.00 6.71 33.81
N LEU A 700 -34.87 6.02 33.08
CA LEU A 700 -34.92 6.05 31.62
C LEU A 700 -36.13 6.84 31.08
N GLY A 701 -37.21 6.96 31.86
CA GLY A 701 -38.43 7.67 31.49
C GLY A 701 -39.63 6.75 31.23
N ALA A 702 -40.84 7.33 31.26
CA ALA A 702 -42.11 6.61 31.15
C ALA A 702 -42.30 5.84 29.83
N GLN A 703 -41.62 6.24 28.75
CA GLN A 703 -41.69 5.59 27.45
C GLN A 703 -41.13 4.15 27.46
N PHE A 704 -40.24 3.82 28.39
CA PHE A 704 -39.66 2.47 28.52
C PHE A 704 -40.54 1.51 29.34
N VAL A 705 -41.58 2.03 29.97
CA VAL A 705 -42.52 1.27 30.82
C VAL A 705 -43.90 1.14 30.17
N SER A 706 -44.31 2.14 29.39
CA SER A 706 -45.62 2.13 28.72
C SER A 706 -45.67 1.10 27.58
N SER A 707 -46.35 -0.02 27.83
CA SER A 707 -46.53 -1.10 26.85
C SER A 707 -47.66 -0.74 25.88
N ARG A 708 -47.36 0.08 24.85
CA ARG A 708 -48.24 0.21 23.68
C ARG A 708 -47.70 -0.70 22.57
N SER A 709 -48.55 -1.56 22.02
CA SER A 709 -48.23 -2.31 20.82
C SER A 709 -48.00 -1.33 19.66
N LEU A 710 -46.85 -1.47 18.99
CA LEU A 710 -46.55 -0.71 17.78
C LEU A 710 -47.48 -1.13 16.64
N ASP A 711 -47.89 -0.19 15.80
CA ASP A 711 -48.67 -0.51 14.61
C ASP A 711 -47.82 -1.35 13.64
N PHE A 712 -48.45 -2.33 12.99
CA PHE A 712 -47.79 -3.21 12.03
C PHE A 712 -47.16 -2.40 10.88
N SER A 713 -47.78 -1.29 10.47
CA SER A 713 -47.28 -0.40 9.42
C SER A 713 -45.87 0.11 9.69
N VAL A 714 -45.55 0.46 10.94
CA VAL A 714 -44.21 0.95 11.34
C VAL A 714 -43.18 -0.17 11.23
N SER A 715 -43.58 -1.39 11.58
CA SER A 715 -42.70 -2.57 11.48
C SER A 715 -42.46 -2.97 10.03
N PHE A 716 -43.45 -2.76 9.16
CA PHE A 716 -43.35 -3.03 7.73
C PHE A 716 -42.31 -2.13 7.03
N GLU A 717 -42.15 -0.86 7.44
CA GLU A 717 -41.13 0.06 6.92
C GLU A 717 -39.68 -0.43 7.13
N GLU A 718 -39.46 -1.36 8.06
CA GLU A 718 -38.16 -1.97 8.34
C GLU A 718 -37.92 -3.23 7.51
N SER A 719 -38.95 -3.80 6.88
CA SER A 719 -38.84 -5.01 6.08
C SER A 719 -38.32 -4.74 4.67
N GLY A 720 -37.56 -5.69 4.15
CA GLY A 720 -37.00 -5.66 2.80
C GLY A 720 -37.05 -7.03 2.14
N PRO A 721 -36.64 -7.14 0.87
CA PRO A 721 -36.61 -8.42 0.15
C PRO A 721 -35.78 -9.51 0.84
N ALA A 722 -34.66 -9.11 1.45
CA ALA A 722 -33.75 -9.99 2.19
C ALA A 722 -33.98 -9.97 3.72
N THR A 723 -34.99 -9.24 4.20
CA THR A 723 -35.31 -9.10 5.63
C THR A 723 -36.76 -9.50 5.88
N PRO A 724 -37.06 -10.81 5.97
CA PRO A 724 -38.40 -11.31 6.22
C PRO A 724 -38.95 -10.88 7.59
N MET A 725 -40.28 -10.94 7.74
CA MET A 725 -40.93 -10.77 9.04
C MET A 725 -41.35 -12.12 9.63
N PHE A 726 -41.11 -12.30 10.92
CA PHE A 726 -41.37 -13.52 11.66
C PHE A 726 -42.35 -13.25 12.81
N PHE A 727 -43.52 -13.84 12.72
CA PHE A 727 -44.55 -13.81 13.74
C PHE A 727 -44.40 -14.98 14.69
N ILE A 728 -44.13 -14.65 15.95
CA ILE A 728 -44.16 -15.62 17.04
C ILE A 728 -45.62 -15.74 17.48
N LEU A 729 -46.20 -16.90 17.22
CA LEU A 729 -47.61 -17.16 17.48
C LEU A 729 -47.83 -17.43 18.97
N SER A 730 -48.83 -16.76 19.53
CA SER A 730 -49.39 -17.04 20.85
C SER A 730 -50.83 -17.54 20.68
N PRO A 731 -51.34 -18.40 21.59
CA PRO A 731 -52.67 -18.97 21.47
C PRO A 731 -53.75 -17.90 21.28
N GLY A 732 -54.57 -18.04 20.22
CA GLY A 732 -55.71 -17.16 19.95
C GLY A 732 -55.39 -15.88 19.18
N VAL A 733 -54.18 -15.72 18.63
CA VAL A 733 -53.79 -14.55 17.83
C VAL A 733 -53.40 -14.96 16.42
N ASP A 734 -53.95 -14.26 15.43
CA ASP A 734 -53.74 -14.53 14.00
C ASP A 734 -53.06 -13.32 13.31
N PRO A 735 -51.78 -13.42 12.93
CA PRO A 735 -51.03 -12.34 12.30
C PRO A 735 -51.45 -12.08 10.84
N LEU A 736 -52.14 -13.02 10.19
CA LEU A 736 -52.55 -12.88 8.78
C LEU A 736 -53.43 -11.64 8.58
N LYS A 737 -54.32 -11.35 9.53
CA LYS A 737 -55.26 -10.23 9.44
C LYS A 737 -54.56 -8.87 9.36
N ASP A 738 -53.45 -8.72 10.10
CA ASP A 738 -52.69 -7.47 10.11
C ASP A 738 -51.93 -7.28 8.78
N VAL A 739 -51.33 -8.37 8.27
CA VAL A 739 -50.65 -8.39 6.96
C VAL A 739 -51.63 -8.10 5.83
N GLU A 740 -52.80 -8.75 5.80
CA GLU A 740 -53.82 -8.53 4.76
C GLU A 740 -54.39 -7.11 4.80
N LYS A 741 -54.64 -6.58 6.01
CA LYS A 741 -55.14 -5.21 6.18
C LYS A 741 -54.16 -4.19 5.62
N HIS A 742 -52.86 -4.40 5.81
CA HIS A 742 -51.82 -3.54 5.27
C HIS A 742 -51.62 -3.77 3.76
N GLY A 743 -51.59 -5.03 3.31
CA GLY A 743 -51.49 -5.40 1.90
C GLY A 743 -52.61 -4.80 1.04
N LYS A 744 -53.86 -4.81 1.53
CA LYS A 744 -55.00 -4.14 0.87
C LYS A 744 -54.78 -2.64 0.66
N LYS A 745 -54.09 -1.95 1.58
CA LYS A 745 -53.76 -0.52 1.42
C LYS A 745 -52.71 -0.29 0.33
N LEU A 746 -51.79 -1.24 0.14
CA LEU A 746 -50.70 -1.17 -0.82
C LEU A 746 -50.98 -1.89 -2.14
N GLY A 747 -52.16 -2.49 -2.31
CA GLY A 747 -52.55 -3.21 -3.53
C GLY A 747 -52.06 -4.65 -3.62
N PHE A 748 -51.52 -5.22 -2.53
CA PHE A 748 -51.15 -6.63 -2.41
C PHE A 748 -52.34 -7.43 -1.89
N THR A 749 -53.03 -8.13 -2.79
CA THR A 749 -54.25 -8.88 -2.48
C THR A 749 -54.29 -10.20 -3.24
N PHE A 750 -55.09 -11.15 -2.73
CA PHE A 750 -55.34 -12.40 -3.44
C PHE A 750 -55.99 -12.18 -4.81
N ASP A 751 -56.86 -11.17 -4.93
CA ASP A 751 -57.55 -10.82 -6.18
C ASP A 751 -56.55 -10.36 -7.26
N ASN A 752 -55.51 -9.62 -6.86
CA ASN A 752 -54.45 -9.15 -7.74
C ASN A 752 -53.37 -10.22 -8.02
N LYS A 753 -53.50 -11.43 -7.44
CA LYS A 753 -52.54 -12.56 -7.57
C LYS A 753 -51.09 -12.23 -7.18
N ASN A 754 -50.89 -11.17 -6.42
CA ASN A 754 -49.59 -10.69 -5.93
C ASN A 754 -49.40 -10.92 -4.41
N PHE A 755 -50.33 -11.63 -3.77
CA PHE A 755 -50.26 -12.05 -2.38
C PHE A 755 -50.52 -13.56 -2.28
N HIS A 756 -49.51 -14.33 -1.88
CA HIS A 756 -49.54 -15.79 -1.77
C HIS A 756 -49.58 -16.21 -0.30
N ASN A 757 -50.59 -16.98 0.10
CA ASN A 757 -50.70 -17.54 1.45
C ASN A 757 -50.55 -19.06 1.40
N VAL A 758 -49.54 -19.58 2.08
CA VAL A 758 -49.24 -21.02 2.13
C VAL A 758 -49.17 -21.45 3.60
N SER A 759 -50.14 -22.26 4.02
CA SER A 759 -50.11 -22.92 5.32
C SER A 759 -49.32 -24.22 5.22
N LEU A 760 -48.19 -24.30 5.93
CA LEU A 760 -47.30 -25.44 5.85
C LEU A 760 -47.82 -26.61 6.68
N GLY A 761 -47.73 -27.78 6.06
CA GLY A 761 -48.12 -29.09 6.56
C GLY A 761 -47.56 -30.15 5.61
N GLN A 762 -48.01 -31.39 5.71
CA GLN A 762 -47.45 -32.47 4.90
C GLN A 762 -47.62 -32.21 3.38
N GLY A 763 -46.50 -32.08 2.66
CA GLY A 763 -46.47 -31.96 1.20
C GLY A 763 -46.66 -30.54 0.63
N GLN A 764 -46.73 -29.51 1.48
CA GLN A 764 -46.90 -28.11 1.05
C GLN A 764 -45.57 -27.39 0.75
N GLU A 765 -44.43 -28.06 0.98
CA GLU A 765 -43.09 -27.48 0.81
C GLU A 765 -42.85 -27.04 -0.64
N VAL A 766 -43.23 -27.87 -1.62
CA VAL A 766 -43.04 -27.59 -3.05
C VAL A 766 -43.84 -26.37 -3.51
N VAL A 767 -45.05 -26.19 -2.97
CA VAL A 767 -45.91 -25.03 -3.27
C VAL A 767 -45.29 -23.75 -2.71
N ALA A 768 -44.74 -23.82 -1.50
CA ALA A 768 -44.02 -22.71 -0.90
C ALA A 768 -42.78 -22.32 -1.72
N GLU A 769 -41.98 -23.29 -2.19
CA GLU A 769 -40.81 -23.02 -3.03
C GLU A 769 -41.18 -22.33 -4.35
N GLN A 770 -42.25 -22.78 -5.01
CA GLN A 770 -42.75 -22.15 -6.24
C GLN A 770 -43.26 -20.73 -5.97
N ALA A 771 -44.01 -20.53 -4.89
CA ALA A 771 -44.52 -19.21 -4.51
C ALA A 771 -43.37 -18.23 -4.23
N LEU A 772 -42.35 -18.65 -3.48
CA LEU A 772 -41.15 -17.86 -3.21
C LEU A 772 -40.39 -17.52 -4.49
N ALA A 773 -40.19 -18.49 -5.39
CA ALA A 773 -39.49 -18.28 -6.65
C ALA A 773 -40.20 -17.30 -7.60
N THR A 774 -41.53 -17.41 -7.71
CA THR A 774 -42.34 -16.46 -8.50
C THR A 774 -42.32 -15.09 -7.85
N ALA A 775 -42.55 -15.02 -6.54
CA ALA A 775 -42.59 -13.77 -5.81
C ALA A 775 -41.26 -13.00 -5.81
N ALA A 776 -40.13 -13.72 -5.76
CA ALA A 776 -38.80 -13.13 -5.88
C ALA A 776 -38.58 -12.44 -7.23
N LYS A 777 -39.13 -13.00 -8.31
CA LYS A 777 -39.02 -12.45 -9.68
C LYS A 777 -40.02 -11.33 -9.95
N GLU A 778 -41.27 -11.51 -9.54
CA GLU A 778 -42.39 -10.62 -9.88
C GLU A 778 -42.69 -9.56 -8.81
N GLY A 779 -42.06 -9.64 -7.63
CA GLY A 779 -42.26 -8.67 -6.54
C GLY A 779 -43.51 -8.91 -5.71
N HIS A 780 -43.90 -10.17 -5.51
CA HIS A 780 -45.11 -10.52 -4.76
C HIS A 780 -44.81 -10.68 -3.26
N TRP A 781 -45.88 -10.76 -2.47
CA TRP A 781 -45.81 -11.05 -1.06
C TRP A 781 -46.13 -12.52 -0.80
N VAL A 782 -45.38 -13.16 0.10
CA VAL A 782 -45.59 -14.56 0.47
C VAL A 782 -45.72 -14.64 1.99
N ILE A 783 -46.80 -15.24 2.49
CA ILE A 783 -46.95 -15.61 3.90
C ILE A 783 -46.89 -17.13 4.05
N LEU A 784 -45.92 -17.59 4.83
CA LEU A 784 -45.69 -18.99 5.19
C LEU A 784 -46.15 -19.23 6.61
N GLN A 785 -47.23 -19.97 6.79
CA GLN A 785 -47.77 -20.24 8.11
C GLN A 785 -47.29 -21.58 8.65
N ASN A 786 -47.11 -21.65 9.97
CA ASN A 786 -46.83 -22.89 10.70
C ASN A 786 -45.54 -23.62 10.28
N ILE A 787 -44.44 -22.88 10.06
CA ILE A 787 -43.18 -23.48 9.58
C ILE A 787 -42.62 -24.56 10.55
N HIS A 788 -42.95 -24.48 11.83
CA HIS A 788 -42.53 -25.42 12.86
C HIS A 788 -43.04 -26.85 12.59
N LEU A 789 -44.04 -27.04 11.73
CA LEU A 789 -44.53 -28.37 11.35
C LEU A 789 -43.64 -29.09 10.32
N VAL A 790 -42.72 -28.38 9.65
CA VAL A 790 -41.91 -28.89 8.53
C VAL A 790 -40.40 -28.81 8.80
N ALA A 791 -39.94 -29.37 9.93
CA ALA A 791 -38.56 -29.27 10.41
C ALA A 791 -37.47 -29.62 9.36
N ARG A 792 -37.68 -30.67 8.55
CA ARG A 792 -36.72 -31.11 7.53
C ARG A 792 -36.52 -30.11 6.39
N TRP A 793 -37.52 -29.26 6.13
CA TRP A 793 -37.50 -28.28 5.04
C TRP A 793 -36.91 -26.93 5.46
N LEU A 794 -36.81 -26.67 6.77
CA LEU A 794 -36.35 -25.37 7.27
C LEU A 794 -34.94 -25.00 6.79
N GLY A 795 -34.03 -25.97 6.62
CA GLY A 795 -32.71 -25.70 6.03
C GLY A 795 -32.76 -25.25 4.56
N THR A 796 -33.73 -25.77 3.79
CA THR A 796 -33.97 -25.31 2.41
C THR A 796 -34.58 -23.92 2.40
N LEU A 797 -35.55 -23.66 3.29
CA LEU A 797 -36.15 -22.34 3.45
C LEU A 797 -35.10 -21.28 3.81
N GLU A 798 -34.21 -21.57 4.75
CA GLU A 798 -33.10 -20.69 5.11
C GLU A 798 -32.26 -20.31 3.88
N LYS A 799 -31.90 -21.29 3.05
CA LYS A 799 -31.16 -21.06 1.80
C LYS A 799 -31.92 -20.18 0.81
N LEU A 800 -33.23 -20.39 0.66
CA LEU A 800 -34.06 -19.58 -0.24
C LEU A 800 -34.20 -18.13 0.24
N LEU A 801 -34.31 -17.92 1.55
CA LEU A 801 -34.36 -16.59 2.14
C LEU A 801 -33.01 -15.86 2.01
N GLU A 802 -31.89 -16.57 2.15
CA GLU A 802 -30.55 -15.99 1.91
C GLU A 802 -30.35 -15.56 0.44
N GLN A 803 -30.88 -16.35 -0.50
CA GLN A 803 -30.81 -16.05 -1.94
C GLN A 803 -31.75 -14.92 -2.39
N ALA A 804 -32.54 -14.35 -1.49
CA ALA A 804 -33.42 -13.22 -1.79
C ALA A 804 -32.66 -11.90 -1.97
N GLU A 805 -31.36 -11.85 -1.68
CA GLU A 805 -30.49 -10.72 -2.00
C GLU A 805 -30.37 -10.57 -3.53
N GLY A 806 -31.08 -9.58 -4.10
CA GLY A 806 -31.17 -9.35 -5.55
C GLY A 806 -32.56 -9.59 -6.15
N SER A 807 -33.53 -10.00 -5.34
CA SER A 807 -34.95 -10.10 -5.73
C SER A 807 -35.58 -8.73 -5.97
N HIS A 808 -36.79 -8.73 -6.55
CA HIS A 808 -37.57 -7.52 -6.80
C HIS A 808 -37.77 -6.68 -5.52
N GLN A 809 -37.78 -5.34 -5.63
CA GLN A 809 -37.80 -4.43 -4.47
C GLN A 809 -39.06 -4.58 -3.60
N ASP A 810 -40.19 -4.94 -4.20
CA ASP A 810 -41.47 -5.16 -3.50
C ASP A 810 -41.63 -6.57 -2.91
N TYR A 811 -40.70 -7.48 -3.17
CA TYR A 811 -40.75 -8.84 -2.63
C TYR A 811 -40.73 -8.80 -1.10
N ARG A 812 -41.71 -9.43 -0.46
CA ARG A 812 -41.79 -9.54 1.01
C ARG A 812 -42.20 -10.94 1.42
N VAL A 813 -41.53 -11.45 2.46
CA VAL A 813 -41.86 -12.76 3.04
C VAL A 813 -42.24 -12.58 4.51
N PHE A 814 -43.36 -13.19 4.87
CA PHE A 814 -43.90 -13.26 6.20
C PHE A 814 -43.90 -14.71 6.64
N VAL A 815 -43.51 -14.97 7.87
CA VAL A 815 -43.33 -16.31 8.39
C VAL A 815 -44.01 -16.39 9.74
N SER A 816 -44.75 -17.47 10.02
CA SER A 816 -45.31 -17.71 11.35
C SER A 816 -44.90 -19.06 11.93
N ALA A 817 -44.61 -19.06 13.23
CA ALA A 817 -44.30 -20.28 13.97
C ALA A 817 -44.74 -20.18 15.42
N GLU A 818 -45.11 -21.32 15.99
CA GLU A 818 -45.26 -21.46 17.43
C GLU A 818 -43.88 -21.71 18.07
N PRO A 819 -43.58 -21.07 19.20
CA PRO A 819 -42.38 -21.39 19.96
C PRO A 819 -42.49 -22.81 20.55
N SER A 820 -41.36 -23.50 20.67
CA SER A 820 -41.34 -24.80 21.34
C SER A 820 -41.58 -24.64 22.85
N SER A 821 -42.24 -25.62 23.46
CA SER A 821 -42.51 -25.64 24.90
C SER A 821 -41.26 -25.82 25.75
N THR A 822 -40.19 -26.36 25.16
CA THR A 822 -38.89 -26.55 25.83
C THR A 822 -37.76 -26.04 24.91
N PRO A 823 -36.65 -25.51 25.47
CA PRO A 823 -35.52 -25.07 24.67
C PRO A 823 -34.90 -26.18 23.81
N GLU A 824 -34.87 -27.42 24.32
CA GLU A 824 -34.33 -28.60 23.64
C GLU A 824 -35.16 -29.02 22.42
N GLY A 825 -36.48 -28.76 22.46
CA GLY A 825 -37.39 -29.00 21.35
C GLY A 825 -37.40 -27.90 20.29
N HIS A 826 -36.47 -26.94 20.35
CA HIS A 826 -36.41 -25.86 19.36
C HIS A 826 -35.81 -26.35 18.04
N ILE A 827 -36.58 -26.23 16.97
CA ILE A 827 -36.24 -26.79 15.64
C ILE A 827 -35.98 -25.71 14.58
N ILE A 828 -36.18 -24.44 14.91
CA ILE A 828 -36.09 -23.35 13.92
C ILE A 828 -34.61 -22.97 13.75
N PRO A 829 -34.08 -22.99 12.51
CA PRO A 829 -32.69 -22.60 12.28
C PRO A 829 -32.38 -21.18 12.76
N GLN A 830 -31.20 -21.02 13.37
CA GLN A 830 -30.73 -19.75 13.89
C GLN A 830 -30.68 -18.66 12.81
N GLY A 831 -30.23 -18.98 11.58
CA GLY A 831 -30.10 -17.97 10.53
C GLY A 831 -31.46 -17.44 10.04
N ILE A 832 -32.51 -18.26 10.04
CA ILE A 832 -33.88 -17.76 9.79
C ILE A 832 -34.25 -16.74 10.85
N LEU A 833 -34.07 -17.07 12.14
CA LEU A 833 -34.41 -16.15 13.20
C LEU A 833 -33.55 -14.89 13.10
N GLN A 834 -32.23 -14.99 12.97
CA GLN A 834 -31.32 -13.84 12.88
C GLN A 834 -31.69 -12.85 11.75
N ASN A 835 -32.04 -13.36 10.57
CA ASN A 835 -32.36 -12.54 9.40
C ASN A 835 -33.79 -11.98 9.39
N CYS A 836 -34.66 -12.45 10.29
CA CYS A 836 -36.03 -11.97 10.39
C CYS A 836 -36.20 -10.79 11.36
N ILE A 837 -37.19 -9.94 11.09
CA ILE A 837 -37.79 -9.04 12.08
C ILE A 837 -38.82 -9.83 12.89
N LYS A 838 -38.64 -9.92 14.21
CA LYS A 838 -39.56 -10.67 15.09
C LYS A 838 -40.68 -9.79 15.58
N ILE A 839 -41.88 -10.35 15.58
CA ILE A 839 -43.09 -9.73 16.10
C ILE A 839 -43.81 -10.75 16.96
N THR A 840 -43.98 -10.42 18.23
CA THR A 840 -44.75 -11.20 19.20
C THR A 840 -46.06 -10.48 19.44
N ASN A 841 -47.18 -11.14 19.14
CA ASN A 841 -48.52 -10.55 19.34
C ASN A 841 -49.22 -11.29 20.49
N GLU A 842 -48.91 -10.89 21.71
CA GLU A 842 -49.56 -11.39 22.92
C GLU A 842 -50.67 -10.44 23.40
N PRO A 843 -51.70 -10.95 24.09
CA PRO A 843 -52.58 -10.11 24.87
C PRO A 843 -51.77 -9.47 26.02
N PRO A 844 -51.89 -8.15 26.23
CA PRO A 844 -51.13 -7.48 27.28
C PRO A 844 -51.55 -8.00 28.67
N THR A 845 -50.61 -8.00 29.61
CA THR A 845 -50.89 -8.48 30.96
C THR A 845 -51.70 -7.43 31.73
N GLY A 846 -52.88 -7.81 32.21
CA GLY A 846 -53.74 -6.98 33.08
C GLY A 846 -55.06 -6.55 32.44
N MET A 847 -56.11 -6.44 33.27
CA MET A 847 -57.47 -6.15 32.80
C MET A 847 -57.58 -4.82 32.06
N HIS A 848 -56.89 -3.77 32.52
CA HIS A 848 -56.95 -2.45 31.89
C HIS A 848 -56.42 -2.48 30.45
N ALA A 849 -55.26 -3.10 30.22
CA ALA A 849 -54.67 -3.19 28.89
C ALA A 849 -55.49 -4.10 27.96
N ASN A 850 -56.06 -5.19 28.48
CA ASN A 850 -56.98 -6.04 27.72
C ASN A 850 -58.29 -5.32 27.38
N LEU A 851 -58.80 -4.46 28.26
CA LEU A 851 -59.97 -3.60 28.01
C LEU A 851 -59.68 -2.58 26.90
N HIS A 852 -58.52 -1.92 26.90
CA HIS A 852 -58.12 -1.02 25.82
C HIS A 852 -57.95 -1.77 24.49
N LYS A 853 -57.27 -2.92 24.47
CA LYS A 853 -57.13 -3.76 23.26
C LYS A 853 -58.50 -4.26 22.75
N ALA A 854 -59.42 -4.56 23.67
CA ALA A 854 -60.79 -4.90 23.31
C ALA A 854 -61.54 -3.70 22.73
N LEU A 855 -61.37 -2.50 23.32
CA LEU A 855 -61.94 -1.24 22.83
C LEU A 855 -61.44 -0.88 21.43
N ASP A 856 -60.17 -1.14 21.11
CA ASP A 856 -59.58 -0.90 19.79
C ASP A 856 -60.24 -1.76 18.68
N ASN A 857 -60.83 -2.90 19.03
CA ASN A 857 -61.62 -3.71 18.09
C ASN A 857 -62.99 -3.08 17.76
N PHE A 858 -63.42 -2.07 18.51
CA PHE A 858 -64.66 -1.34 18.26
C PHE A 858 -64.36 0.01 17.59
N SER A 859 -64.64 0.12 16.30
CA SER A 859 -64.64 1.43 15.63
C SER A 859 -65.67 2.36 16.27
N GLN A 860 -65.42 3.67 16.23
CA GLN A 860 -66.33 4.69 16.79
C GLN A 860 -67.74 4.61 16.15
N SER A 861 -67.83 4.13 14.91
CA SER A 861 -69.09 3.76 14.25
C SER A 861 -69.80 2.59 14.95
N ASN A 862 -69.11 1.51 15.27
CA ASN A 862 -69.67 0.33 15.94
C ASN A 862 -70.11 0.62 17.39
N VAL A 863 -69.39 1.49 18.11
CA VAL A 863 -69.76 1.93 19.45
C VAL A 863 -71.05 2.77 19.43
N LEU A 864 -71.21 3.66 18.44
CA LEU A 864 -72.42 4.48 18.28
C LEU A 864 -73.63 3.65 17.83
N THR A 865 -73.45 2.70 16.90
CA THR A 865 -74.54 1.82 16.43
C THR A 865 -75.00 0.85 17.53
N ARG A 866 -74.07 0.33 18.35
CA ARG A 866 -74.43 -0.52 19.50
C ARG A 866 -74.94 0.27 20.70
N ARG A 867 -74.55 1.53 20.89
CA ARG A 867 -75.19 2.41 21.88
C ARG A 867 -76.66 2.64 21.54
N ALA A 868 -76.99 2.83 20.26
CA ALA A 868 -78.37 2.90 19.79
C ALA A 868 -79.12 1.57 20.00
N GLN A 869 -78.49 0.41 19.80
CA GLN A 869 -79.10 -0.90 20.08
C GLN A 869 -79.24 -1.21 21.59
N LEU A 870 -78.25 -0.85 22.42
CA LEU A 870 -78.30 -0.98 23.88
C LEU A 870 -79.34 -0.03 24.49
N GLU A 871 -79.44 1.20 24.01
CA GLU A 871 -80.52 2.13 24.39
C GLU A 871 -81.89 1.62 23.90
N HIS A 872 -81.98 0.96 22.75
CA HIS A 872 -83.22 0.36 22.25
C HIS A 872 -83.62 -0.92 23.02
N VAL A 873 -82.66 -1.69 23.53
CA VAL A 873 -82.90 -2.85 24.42
C VAL A 873 -83.26 -2.40 25.84
N LEU A 874 -82.56 -1.39 26.39
CA LEU A 874 -82.88 -0.80 27.69
C LEU A 874 -84.23 -0.08 27.68
N ARG A 875 -84.60 0.60 26.58
CA ARG A 875 -85.95 1.19 26.42
C ARG A 875 -87.05 0.12 26.29
N ARG A 876 -86.78 -1.04 25.70
CA ARG A 876 -87.75 -2.16 25.68
C ARG A 876 -87.84 -2.91 27.01
N GLY A 877 -86.74 -2.98 27.78
CA GLY A 877 -86.75 -3.52 29.15
C GLY A 877 -87.53 -2.68 30.14
N SER A 878 -87.51 -1.34 30.01
CA SER A 878 -88.25 -0.44 30.91
C SER A 878 -89.76 -0.36 30.64
N VAL A 879 -90.23 -0.75 29.45
CA VAL A 879 -91.68 -0.75 29.12
C VAL A 879 -92.37 -2.05 29.53
N ALA A 880 -91.63 -3.14 29.74
CA ALA A 880 -92.20 -4.43 30.16
C ALA A 880 -92.39 -4.59 31.69
N VAL A 881 -91.93 -3.63 32.52
CA VAL A 881 -91.97 -3.73 33.99
C VAL A 881 -93.05 -2.84 34.63
N TRP A 882 -93.82 -2.07 33.84
CA TRP A 882 -94.86 -1.16 34.35
C TRP A 882 -96.32 -1.62 34.11
N ASN A 883 -96.56 -2.86 33.70
CA ASN A 883 -97.93 -3.32 33.36
C ASN A 883 -98.39 -4.67 33.96
N THR A 884 -97.78 -5.12 35.07
CA THR A 884 -98.32 -6.23 35.87
C THR A 884 -98.23 -5.91 37.35
N GLY A 885 -99.26 -5.20 37.84
CA GLY A 885 -99.39 -4.81 39.23
C GLY A 885 -100.82 -4.39 39.58
N GLN A 886 -101.82 -5.19 39.20
CA GLN A 886 -103.16 -5.19 39.79
C GLN A 886 -103.77 -6.60 39.68
N SER A 887 -103.62 -7.38 40.75
CA SER A 887 -104.59 -8.31 41.36
C SER A 887 -103.91 -9.10 42.46
#